data_AF-A0A9Y4TMA0-F1
#
_entry.id   AF-A0A9Y4TMA0-F1
#
_cell.length_a   1.000
_cell.length_b   1.000
_cell.length_c   1.000
_cell.angle_alpha   90.00
_cell.angle_beta   90.00
_cell.angle_gamma   90.00
#
_symmetry.space_group_name_H-M   'P 1'
#
loop_
_entity.id
_entity.type
_entity.pdbx_description
1 polymer ?
#
loop_
_entity_poly.entity_id
_entity_poly.type
_entity_poly.pdbx_seq_one_letter_code
_entity_poly.pdbx_strand_id
1 'polypeptide(L)'
;MPVFHTKTIESILEPVAQQISHLVIMHEEGEVDGKAIPDLTVPVAAVQAAVSNLVRVGKETVQTTEDQLMKRDMPPAFIKVENSSSKLVQAAQMLKADPYSVPARDYLIDGSRGILSGTSDLLLTFDEAEVRKIIRVCKGILEYLSVAEVVETMEDLITYTKNLGPGMTKMSKMIEERQQELTHQEHRQMLLNSMNTIKELLPVLISAIKIFVATKSSRGAGVEEAERNRKFTFEKMSAEINEIIRVLQLTTWDEDAWANKKDMEALKRSLALIESKMAQAKSWLKDPHGQPGDPGEVALRVIMDEAGKVGELCAGKERKDILATTKALGQMTDQIADLRARGQGPTPGCVQRAGQCSQGLDLLFGKVDSAARRLEALINAKQAIARRLDAAQAWLADPNGGPEGEENIRALLAEAKRIADLCEDPKERDDILRSISEIAGLTARLVELRRQGKGDTPEARALAKQIGAALLTLQSKTNRAVANMRPAKPAVTLEGKMEQALRWVNNPGVDDRGVGQAAIRGMVGEGRRLAGGLLGPYRQDMVGRCDRTEALMTSLADMAGRGEAEAPHARATAAQLQDSLKDLRQHMQEVMTQEVSDVFSDTTTPIKLLAVAATAPPDAPNRQEVFEERAGNFETHAGRLGATAEKAAAVGTANKSTVEGIHAAVKHARELTPQVTSAARILLKNPGNKAAYEHFDTMKNQWIDNVERLTGLVDEAIDTKSLLDASEEAIKKDIDKCRVAMANVQPQMLVAGATSIARRANRVLLVAKREVENSEDPRFRDTVKHASDILSHTISPMVMDAKAVAGNIQDKALQKAYLDSCLRILAAVGKVREAFQPQEPDFPPPPPDLDQLHVSDEQAPPKPPLPEGEVPPPRPPPPEEKDEEFPEQKAGEVLSEPMMVAARQLHDEARKWSSKPEDEEAVEEREVDDEDEFTDGEDDYEPELLMMPSNQPVNQPILAAAQSLHQEARKWSSKGNDIIAAAKRMALLMAEMSRLVRGGSGNKRALIQCAKDIAKASDEVTRLAKEVAKQCTDRRIRTNLLQVCERIPTISTQLKILSTVKATMLGRTNISEEESEQATEMLVHNAQNLMQSVKETVREAEAASIKIRTDAGFTLRWVRKTPWYQ
;
A
#
# COMPACT_ATOMS: atom_id res chain seq x y z
N MET A 1 -25.13 -3.27 4.46
CA MET A 1 -23.97 -2.91 5.31
C MET A 1 -23.80 -1.39 5.30
N PRO A 2 -23.29 -0.78 6.36
CA PRO A 2 -23.01 0.67 6.36
C PRO A 2 -21.98 1.01 5.28
N VAL A 3 -22.26 2.02 4.47
CA VAL A 3 -21.31 2.56 3.48
C VAL A 3 -20.94 3.99 3.87
N PHE A 4 -19.70 4.39 3.59
CA PHE A 4 -19.16 5.72 3.90
C PHE A 4 -18.04 6.08 2.91
N HIS A 5 -18.15 5.60 1.66
CA HIS A 5 -17.13 5.78 0.62
C HIS A 5 -17.13 7.18 0.00
N THR A 6 -18.06 8.05 0.38
CA THR A 6 -18.07 9.48 -0.01
C THR A 6 -18.24 10.39 1.21
N LYS A 7 -17.67 11.59 1.12
CA LYS A 7 -17.76 12.64 2.14
C LYS A 7 -19.21 13.02 2.44
N THR A 8 -20.06 13.04 1.41
CA THR A 8 -21.49 13.29 1.56
C THR A 8 -22.18 12.20 2.40
N ILE A 9 -21.87 10.92 2.16
CA ILE A 9 -22.44 9.83 2.96
C ILE A 9 -21.94 9.90 4.41
N GLU A 10 -20.63 10.10 4.59
CA GLU A 10 -20.00 10.21 5.91
C GLU A 10 -20.58 11.38 6.72
N SER A 11 -20.71 12.58 6.12
CA SER A 11 -21.22 13.78 6.80
C SER A 11 -22.69 13.70 7.21
N ILE A 12 -23.49 12.86 6.54
CA ILE A 12 -24.89 12.61 6.91
C ILE A 12 -24.98 11.49 7.94
N LEU A 13 -24.21 10.41 7.81
CA LEU A 13 -24.26 9.28 8.73
C LEU A 13 -23.62 9.58 10.09
N GLU A 14 -22.58 10.41 10.15
CA GLU A 14 -21.92 10.78 11.41
C GLU A 14 -22.89 11.37 12.46
N PRO A 15 -23.64 12.45 12.18
CA PRO A 15 -24.57 13.03 13.15
C PRO A 15 -25.76 12.10 13.47
N VAL A 16 -26.20 11.28 12.50
CA VAL A 16 -27.24 10.27 12.73
C VAL A 16 -26.73 9.19 13.69
N ALA A 17 -25.52 8.69 13.48
CA ALA A 17 -24.89 7.71 14.36
C ALA A 17 -24.63 8.28 15.75
N GLN A 18 -24.24 9.54 15.86
CA GLN A 18 -24.06 10.21 17.15
C GLN A 18 -25.38 10.24 17.96
N GLN A 19 -26.49 10.66 17.35
CA GLN A 19 -27.80 10.67 18.03
C GLN A 19 -28.25 9.26 18.43
N ILE A 20 -28.09 8.29 17.52
CA ILE A 20 -28.40 6.89 17.82
C ILE A 20 -27.52 6.33 18.94
N SER A 21 -26.24 6.71 19.00
CA SER A 21 -25.32 6.24 20.05
C SER A 21 -25.84 6.58 21.45
N HIS A 22 -26.45 7.76 21.63
CA HIS A 22 -27.03 8.16 22.91
C HIS A 22 -28.24 7.29 23.28
N LEU A 23 -29.09 6.95 22.31
CA LEU A 23 -30.23 6.04 22.52
C LEU A 23 -29.76 4.63 22.92
N VAL A 24 -28.67 4.15 22.33
CA VAL A 24 -28.08 2.84 22.63
C VAL A 24 -27.46 2.81 24.02
N ILE A 25 -26.81 3.90 24.46
CA ILE A 25 -26.27 4.02 25.82
C ILE A 25 -27.41 3.99 26.85
N MET A 26 -28.46 4.78 26.65
CA MET A 26 -29.63 4.78 27.55
C MET A 26 -30.34 3.42 27.60
N HIS A 27 -30.38 2.70 26.48
CA HIS A 27 -30.87 1.32 26.46
C HIS A 27 -30.02 0.40 27.36
N GLU A 28 -28.69 0.47 27.26
CA GLU A 28 -27.77 -0.34 28.05
C GLU A 28 -27.88 -0.04 29.55
N GLU A 29 -28.00 1.23 29.93
CA GLU A 29 -28.22 1.64 31.33
C GLU A 29 -29.52 1.09 31.90
N GLY A 30 -30.58 1.05 31.09
CA GLY A 30 -31.82 0.40 31.48
C GLY A 30 -31.70 -1.11 31.62
N GLU A 31 -30.97 -1.76 30.72
CA GLU A 31 -30.82 -3.23 30.65
C GLU A 31 -29.88 -3.78 31.74
N VAL A 32 -28.71 -3.17 31.92
CA VAL A 32 -27.64 -3.66 32.80
C VAL A 32 -27.73 -3.04 34.20
N ASP A 33 -27.87 -1.72 34.29
CA ASP A 33 -27.89 -1.01 35.59
C ASP A 33 -29.29 -1.04 36.22
N GLY A 34 -30.31 -1.54 35.50
CA GLY A 34 -31.69 -1.61 35.96
C GLY A 34 -32.32 -0.23 36.20
N LYS A 35 -31.77 0.83 35.61
CA LYS A 35 -32.23 2.21 35.79
C LYS A 35 -33.49 2.50 34.98
N ALA A 36 -34.29 3.46 35.45
CA ALA A 36 -35.40 4.02 34.69
C ALA A 36 -34.84 4.76 33.46
N ILE A 37 -35.33 4.45 32.26
CA ILE A 37 -34.96 5.19 31.05
C ILE A 37 -35.75 6.51 31.03
N PRO A 38 -35.10 7.67 30.84
CA PRO A 38 -35.76 8.98 30.86
C PRO A 38 -36.71 9.18 29.66
N ASP A 39 -37.51 10.25 29.67
CA ASP A 39 -38.42 10.58 28.56
C ASP A 39 -37.61 10.84 27.27
N LEU A 40 -37.75 9.92 26.31
CA LEU A 40 -37.05 9.96 25.03
C LEU A 40 -37.77 10.75 23.94
N THR A 41 -38.89 11.42 24.24
CA THR A 41 -39.72 12.10 23.24
C THR A 41 -38.91 13.15 22.46
N VAL A 42 -38.10 13.96 23.14
CA VAL A 42 -37.26 14.99 22.52
C VAL A 42 -36.13 14.39 21.65
N PRO A 43 -35.25 13.50 22.17
CA PRO A 43 -34.17 12.93 21.37
C PRO A 43 -34.69 12.10 20.19
N VAL A 44 -35.80 11.36 20.34
CA VAL A 44 -36.41 10.62 19.22
C VAL A 44 -37.04 11.55 18.17
N ALA A 45 -37.64 12.67 18.58
CA ALA A 45 -38.16 13.66 17.64
C ALA A 45 -37.05 14.30 16.79
N ALA A 46 -35.87 14.53 17.37
CA ALA A 46 -34.70 15.02 16.63
C ALA A 46 -34.25 14.03 15.56
N VAL A 47 -34.14 12.73 15.91
CA VAL A 47 -33.82 11.65 14.95
C VAL A 47 -34.88 11.59 13.84
N GLN A 48 -36.16 11.66 14.20
CA GLN A 48 -37.27 11.64 13.25
C GLN A 48 -37.21 12.83 12.27
N ALA A 49 -36.94 14.04 12.76
CA ALA A 49 -36.81 15.23 11.91
C ALA A 49 -35.65 15.11 10.92
N ALA A 50 -34.49 14.60 11.38
CA ALA A 50 -33.32 14.39 10.53
C ALA A 50 -33.62 13.42 9.37
N VAL A 51 -34.24 12.27 9.66
CA VAL A 51 -34.53 11.27 8.61
C VAL A 51 -35.75 11.64 7.75
N SER A 52 -36.73 12.36 8.29
CA SER A 52 -37.93 12.76 7.54
C SER A 52 -37.60 13.70 6.39
N ASN A 53 -36.66 14.63 6.59
CA ASN A 53 -36.20 15.50 5.52
C ASN A 53 -35.51 14.72 4.40
N LEU A 54 -34.67 13.74 4.76
CA LEU A 54 -33.97 12.89 3.80
C LEU A 54 -34.95 12.04 2.97
N VAL A 55 -35.94 11.42 3.61
CA VAL A 55 -36.98 10.64 2.92
C VAL A 55 -37.84 11.53 2.01
N ARG A 56 -38.18 12.75 2.45
CA ARG A 56 -38.97 13.70 1.64
C ARG A 56 -38.22 14.07 0.35
N VAL A 57 -36.97 14.51 0.45
CA VAL A 57 -36.13 14.84 -0.71
C VAL A 57 -35.95 13.62 -1.62
N GLY A 58 -35.77 12.44 -1.04
CA GLY A 58 -35.71 11.18 -1.80
C GLY A 58 -36.99 10.91 -2.60
N LYS A 59 -38.18 11.06 -1.99
CA LYS A 59 -39.47 10.86 -2.67
C LYS A 59 -39.68 11.86 -3.81
N GLU A 60 -39.34 13.13 -3.62
CA GLU A 60 -39.37 14.17 -4.66
C GLU A 60 -38.42 13.81 -5.83
N THR A 61 -37.24 13.29 -5.51
CA THR A 61 -36.24 12.87 -6.52
C THR A 61 -36.70 11.66 -7.32
N VAL A 62 -37.32 10.66 -6.68
CA VAL A 62 -37.85 9.45 -7.36
C VAL A 62 -39.00 9.78 -8.31
N GLN A 63 -39.84 10.76 -7.96
CA GLN A 63 -40.95 11.16 -8.82
C GLN A 63 -40.48 11.85 -10.10
N THR A 64 -39.39 12.61 -10.02
CA THR A 64 -38.87 13.43 -11.13
C THR A 64 -37.78 12.73 -11.95
N THR A 65 -37.13 11.70 -11.41
CA THR A 65 -36.05 10.99 -12.11
C THR A 65 -36.57 10.13 -13.27
N GLU A 66 -35.74 9.94 -14.29
CA GLU A 66 -35.96 8.95 -15.36
C GLU A 66 -35.24 7.63 -15.10
N ASP A 67 -34.38 7.56 -14.07
CA ASP A 67 -33.62 6.37 -13.70
C ASP A 67 -34.55 5.27 -13.13
N GLN A 68 -34.74 4.20 -13.90
CA GLN A 68 -35.61 3.07 -13.53
C GLN A 68 -35.07 2.27 -12.34
N LEU A 69 -33.74 2.16 -12.20
CA LEU A 69 -33.13 1.46 -11.06
C LEU A 69 -33.37 2.25 -9.78
N MET A 70 -33.20 3.58 -9.84
CA MET A 70 -33.52 4.44 -8.69
C MET A 70 -35.01 4.35 -8.32
N LYS A 71 -35.93 4.31 -9.30
CA LYS A 71 -37.36 4.12 -9.03
C LYS A 71 -37.69 2.79 -8.34
N ARG A 72 -36.92 1.75 -8.63
CA ARG A 72 -37.09 0.41 -8.03
C ARG A 72 -36.47 0.31 -6.64
N ASP A 73 -35.24 0.80 -6.48
CA ASP A 73 -34.39 0.50 -5.31
C ASP A 73 -34.59 1.50 -4.16
N MET A 74 -35.07 2.71 -4.46
CA MET A 74 -35.26 3.77 -3.48
C MET A 74 -36.47 3.57 -2.54
N PRO A 75 -37.66 3.10 -3.00
CA PRO A 75 -38.82 2.92 -2.11
C PRO A 75 -38.61 1.94 -0.93
N PRO A 76 -37.96 0.77 -1.09
CA PRO A 76 -37.63 -0.10 0.03
C PRO A 76 -36.80 0.59 1.12
N ALA A 77 -35.85 1.46 0.75
CA ALA A 77 -35.05 2.22 1.70
C ALA A 77 -35.90 3.21 2.50
N PHE A 78 -36.85 3.92 1.85
CA PHE A 78 -37.79 4.79 2.55
C PHE A 78 -38.63 4.04 3.56
N ILE A 79 -39.23 2.92 3.15
CA ILE A 79 -40.08 2.10 4.01
C ILE A 79 -39.30 1.65 5.25
N LYS A 80 -38.04 1.25 5.08
CA LYS A 80 -37.18 0.84 6.19
C LYS A 80 -36.92 1.98 7.17
N VAL A 81 -36.61 3.18 6.69
CA VAL A 81 -36.39 4.37 7.52
C VAL A 81 -37.68 4.78 8.25
N GLU A 82 -38.81 4.83 7.55
CA GLU A 82 -40.11 5.23 8.11
C GLU A 82 -40.61 4.24 9.17
N ASN A 83 -40.48 2.94 8.92
CA ASN A 83 -40.82 1.90 9.89
C ASN A 83 -39.94 1.97 11.13
N SER A 84 -38.65 2.23 10.95
CA SER A 84 -37.69 2.32 12.06
C SER A 84 -37.93 3.57 12.91
N SER A 85 -38.24 4.70 12.27
CA SER A 85 -38.66 5.93 12.94
C SER A 85 -39.95 5.73 13.74
N SER A 86 -40.94 5.06 13.14
CA SER A 86 -42.20 4.71 13.82
C SER A 86 -41.98 3.83 15.04
N LYS A 87 -41.07 2.84 14.96
CA LYS A 87 -40.67 2.00 16.11
C LYS A 87 -40.03 2.82 17.22
N LEU A 88 -39.15 3.78 16.91
CA LEU A 88 -38.53 4.66 17.90
C LEU A 88 -39.58 5.52 18.63
N VAL A 89 -40.55 6.08 17.90
CA VAL A 89 -41.63 6.87 18.50
C VAL A 89 -42.51 6.01 19.42
N GLN A 90 -42.84 4.78 19.00
CA GLN A 90 -43.58 3.84 19.84
C GLN A 90 -42.79 3.47 21.10
N ALA A 91 -41.49 3.19 20.97
CA ALA A 91 -40.62 2.92 22.11
C ALA A 91 -40.59 4.10 23.10
N ALA A 92 -40.46 5.34 22.62
CA ALA A 92 -40.47 6.52 23.46
C ALA A 92 -41.80 6.70 24.21
N GLN A 93 -42.94 6.46 23.55
CA GLN A 93 -44.27 6.52 24.19
C GLN A 93 -44.42 5.43 25.27
N MET A 94 -43.95 4.22 25.00
CA MET A 94 -44.00 3.11 25.95
C MET A 94 -43.10 3.37 27.16
N LEU A 95 -41.88 3.89 26.96
CA LEU A 95 -40.95 4.24 28.04
C LEU A 95 -41.42 5.43 28.87
N LYS A 96 -42.14 6.38 28.25
CA LYS A 96 -42.78 7.48 28.96
C LYS A 96 -43.89 6.99 29.90
N ALA A 97 -44.62 5.94 29.49
CA ALA A 97 -45.66 5.33 30.31
C ALA A 97 -45.09 4.38 31.38
N ASP A 98 -44.05 3.61 31.03
CA ASP A 98 -43.34 2.67 31.89
C ASP A 98 -41.83 2.70 31.59
N PRO A 99 -41.02 3.40 32.42
CA PRO A 99 -39.58 3.51 32.25
C PRO A 99 -38.79 2.19 32.30
N TYR A 100 -39.42 1.10 32.74
CA TYR A 100 -38.82 -0.24 32.86
C TYR A 100 -39.29 -1.22 31.78
N SER A 101 -40.08 -0.74 30.79
CA SER A 101 -40.70 -1.59 29.78
C SER A 101 -39.69 -2.32 28.89
N VAL A 102 -39.55 -3.64 29.07
CA VAL A 102 -38.68 -4.50 28.26
C VAL A 102 -39.07 -4.50 26.76
N PRO A 103 -40.35 -4.62 26.38
CA PRO A 103 -40.74 -4.54 24.97
C PRO A 103 -40.37 -3.20 24.31
N ALA A 104 -40.40 -2.10 25.08
CA ALA A 104 -40.00 -0.79 24.57
C ALA A 104 -38.49 -0.71 24.31
N ARG A 105 -37.67 -1.35 25.15
CA ARG A 105 -36.22 -1.47 24.97
C ARG A 105 -35.86 -2.23 23.70
N ASP A 106 -36.58 -3.32 23.40
CA ASP A 106 -36.41 -4.07 22.15
C ASP A 106 -36.73 -3.20 20.93
N TYR A 107 -37.85 -2.46 20.96
CA TYR A 107 -38.22 -1.54 19.89
C TYR A 107 -37.22 -0.39 19.72
N LEU A 108 -36.64 0.11 20.81
CA LEU A 108 -35.65 1.19 20.79
C LEU A 108 -34.39 0.78 20.03
N ILE A 109 -33.83 -0.41 20.30
CA ILE A 109 -32.62 -0.89 19.60
C ILE A 109 -32.92 -1.32 18.16
N ASP A 110 -34.03 -2.02 17.92
CA ASP A 110 -34.41 -2.40 16.56
C ASP A 110 -34.69 -1.16 15.68
N GLY A 111 -35.34 -0.15 16.23
CA GLY A 111 -35.55 1.14 15.59
C GLY A 111 -34.21 1.86 15.33
N SER A 112 -33.32 1.88 16.31
CA SER A 112 -31.99 2.51 16.22
C SER A 112 -31.13 1.90 15.09
N ARG A 113 -31.04 0.57 15.04
CA ARG A 113 -30.36 -0.18 13.97
C ARG A 113 -31.01 0.06 12.61
N GLY A 114 -32.34 0.05 12.58
CA GLY A 114 -33.12 0.26 11.37
C GLY A 114 -32.93 1.64 10.75
N ILE A 115 -32.78 2.69 11.58
CA ILE A 115 -32.41 4.04 11.13
C ILE A 115 -31.02 4.06 10.51
N LEU A 116 -30.00 3.52 11.19
CA LEU A 116 -28.63 3.49 10.67
C LEU A 116 -28.55 2.77 9.32
N SER A 117 -29.11 1.57 9.25
CA SER A 117 -29.08 0.78 8.02
C SER A 117 -29.96 1.40 6.93
N GLY A 118 -31.16 1.88 7.26
CA GLY A 118 -32.07 2.47 6.28
C GLY A 118 -31.52 3.76 5.67
N THR A 119 -30.93 4.64 6.49
CA THR A 119 -30.27 5.86 6.00
C THR A 119 -29.07 5.53 5.13
N SER A 120 -28.26 4.54 5.51
CA SER A 120 -27.15 4.08 4.69
C SER A 120 -27.61 3.52 3.33
N ASP A 121 -28.65 2.68 3.31
CA ASP A 121 -29.20 2.11 2.09
C ASP A 121 -29.75 3.22 1.16
N LEU A 122 -30.41 4.23 1.74
CA LEU A 122 -30.93 5.39 1.01
C LEU A 122 -29.80 6.20 0.36
N LEU A 123 -28.78 6.58 1.13
CA LEU A 123 -27.68 7.36 0.59
C LEU A 123 -26.88 6.59 -0.47
N LEU A 124 -26.75 5.26 -0.32
CA LEU A 124 -26.12 4.40 -1.31
C LEU A 124 -26.85 4.43 -2.65
N THR A 125 -28.17 4.25 -2.67
CA THR A 125 -28.93 4.27 -3.94
C THR A 125 -28.82 5.61 -4.66
N PHE A 126 -28.75 6.72 -3.91
CA PHE A 126 -28.51 8.04 -4.48
C PHE A 126 -27.13 8.14 -5.12
N ASP A 127 -26.09 7.69 -4.41
CA ASP A 127 -24.72 7.67 -4.90
C ASP A 127 -24.55 6.81 -6.17
N GLU A 128 -25.17 5.63 -6.20
CA GLU A 128 -25.15 4.75 -7.36
C GLU A 128 -25.78 5.41 -8.59
N ALA A 129 -26.82 6.23 -8.42
CA ALA A 129 -27.44 6.99 -9.51
C ALA A 129 -26.48 8.04 -10.09
N GLU A 130 -25.75 8.76 -9.23
CA GLU A 130 -24.70 9.70 -9.69
C GLU A 130 -23.57 8.98 -10.42
N VAL A 131 -23.11 7.85 -9.89
CA VAL A 131 -22.09 7.01 -10.54
C VAL A 131 -22.55 6.52 -11.92
N ARG A 132 -23.82 6.09 -12.07
CA ARG A 132 -24.38 5.67 -13.37
C ARG A 132 -24.35 6.79 -14.42
N LYS A 133 -24.52 8.06 -14.03
CA LYS A 133 -24.40 9.20 -14.97
C LYS A 133 -22.98 9.32 -15.52
N ILE A 134 -21.97 9.16 -14.67
CA ILE A 134 -20.55 9.20 -15.07
C ILE A 134 -20.22 8.02 -15.98
N ILE A 135 -20.65 6.81 -15.61
CA ILE A 135 -20.43 5.59 -16.39
C ILE A 135 -21.06 5.70 -17.78
N ARG A 136 -22.24 6.31 -17.92
CA ARG A 136 -22.89 6.51 -19.22
C ARG A 136 -22.03 7.37 -20.15
N VAL A 137 -21.41 8.43 -19.63
CA VAL A 137 -20.48 9.26 -20.41
C VAL A 137 -19.24 8.43 -20.80
N CYS A 138 -18.66 7.68 -19.86
CA CYS A 138 -17.50 6.82 -20.13
C CYS A 138 -17.78 5.79 -21.23
N LYS A 139 -18.94 5.12 -21.19
CA LYS A 139 -19.38 4.16 -22.21
C LYS A 139 -19.60 4.82 -23.57
N GLY A 140 -20.20 6.02 -23.60
CA GLY A 140 -20.34 6.78 -24.84
C GLY A 140 -18.99 7.15 -25.48
N ILE A 141 -17.97 7.46 -24.66
CA ILE A 141 -16.60 7.68 -25.16
C ILE A 141 -15.98 6.38 -25.67
N LEU A 142 -16.16 5.25 -24.99
CA LEU A 142 -15.68 3.94 -25.47
C LEU A 142 -16.28 3.59 -26.84
N GLU A 143 -17.58 3.78 -27.00
CA GLU A 143 -18.27 3.58 -28.29
C GLU A 143 -17.68 4.53 -29.35
N TYR A 144 -17.47 5.80 -29.03
CA TYR A 144 -16.89 6.75 -29.99
C TYR A 144 -15.41 6.45 -30.30
N LEU A 145 -14.64 5.94 -29.34
CA LEU A 145 -13.25 5.54 -29.54
C LEU A 145 -13.12 4.43 -30.59
N SER A 146 -14.08 3.49 -30.67
CA SER A 146 -14.05 2.44 -31.70
C SER A 146 -14.13 2.99 -33.13
N VAL A 147 -14.64 4.21 -33.32
CA VAL A 147 -14.64 4.89 -34.62
C VAL A 147 -13.21 5.18 -35.11
N ALA A 148 -12.22 5.25 -34.22
CA ALA A 148 -10.81 5.49 -34.59
C ALA A 148 -10.26 4.48 -35.61
N GLU A 149 -10.74 3.23 -35.58
CA GLU A 149 -10.27 2.17 -36.47
C GLU A 149 -10.74 2.36 -37.92
N VAL A 150 -11.90 3.01 -38.11
CA VAL A 150 -12.52 3.24 -39.42
C VAL A 150 -12.21 4.62 -40.01
N VAL A 151 -11.46 5.47 -39.31
CA VAL A 151 -11.00 6.76 -39.86
C VAL A 151 -9.93 6.51 -40.94
N GLU A 152 -10.27 6.82 -42.19
CA GLU A 152 -9.38 6.61 -43.34
C GLU A 152 -8.95 7.89 -44.06
N THR A 153 -9.59 9.03 -43.78
CA THR A 153 -9.30 10.32 -44.43
C THR A 153 -8.95 11.43 -43.44
N MET A 154 -8.33 12.51 -43.93
CA MET A 154 -7.96 13.66 -43.09
C MET A 154 -9.19 14.45 -42.64
N GLU A 155 -10.23 14.51 -43.47
CA GLU A 155 -11.51 15.16 -43.15
C GLU A 155 -12.24 14.41 -42.04
N ASP A 156 -12.26 13.07 -42.12
CA ASP A 156 -12.81 12.21 -41.07
C ASP A 156 -12.05 12.40 -39.75
N LEU A 157 -10.72 12.52 -39.79
CA LEU A 157 -9.90 12.77 -38.59
C LEU A 157 -10.25 14.11 -37.93
N ILE A 158 -10.45 15.17 -38.71
CA ILE A 158 -10.83 16.49 -38.17
C ILE A 158 -12.20 16.38 -37.49
N THR A 159 -13.16 15.71 -38.13
CA THR A 159 -14.50 15.49 -37.59
C THR A 159 -14.46 14.65 -36.30
N TYR A 160 -13.69 13.56 -36.32
CA TYR A 160 -13.45 12.70 -35.17
C TYR A 160 -12.89 13.49 -33.98
N THR A 161 -11.87 14.32 -34.22
CA THR A 161 -11.23 15.14 -33.17
C THR A 161 -12.21 16.17 -32.58
N LYS A 162 -13.01 16.84 -33.44
CA LYS A 162 -14.01 17.83 -33.00
C LYS A 162 -15.10 17.24 -32.11
N ASN A 163 -15.48 15.99 -32.36
CA ASN A 163 -16.54 15.31 -31.61
C ASN A 163 -16.01 14.62 -30.34
N LEU A 164 -14.80 14.06 -30.39
CA LEU A 164 -14.19 13.41 -29.23
C LEU A 164 -13.79 14.42 -28.14
N GLY A 165 -13.20 15.56 -28.53
CA GLY A 165 -12.66 16.56 -27.60
C GLY A 165 -13.64 16.99 -26.48
N PRO A 166 -14.86 17.47 -26.80
CA PRO A 166 -15.84 17.86 -25.79
C PRO A 166 -16.26 16.72 -24.87
N GLY A 167 -16.40 15.51 -25.41
CA GLY A 167 -16.72 14.31 -24.64
C GLY A 167 -15.62 13.96 -23.63
N MET A 168 -14.36 14.06 -24.03
CA MET A 168 -13.19 13.84 -23.16
C MET A 168 -13.10 14.89 -22.05
N THR A 169 -13.33 16.17 -22.36
CA THR A 169 -13.35 17.25 -21.36
C THR A 169 -14.47 17.05 -20.35
N LYS A 170 -15.68 16.66 -20.81
CA LYS A 170 -16.80 16.35 -19.93
C LYS A 170 -16.48 15.18 -19.01
N MET A 171 -15.93 14.09 -19.55
CA MET A 171 -15.52 12.93 -18.77
C MET A 171 -14.48 13.29 -17.70
N SER A 172 -13.44 14.05 -18.08
CA SER A 172 -12.40 14.53 -17.16
C SER A 172 -12.99 15.31 -16.00
N LYS A 173 -13.87 16.28 -16.28
CA LYS A 173 -14.48 17.13 -15.26
C LYS A 173 -15.33 16.30 -14.27
N MET A 174 -16.15 15.38 -14.78
CA MET A 174 -16.99 14.53 -13.93
C MET A 174 -16.16 13.60 -13.02
N ILE A 175 -15.03 13.09 -13.50
CA ILE A 175 -14.10 12.27 -12.71
C ILE A 175 -13.38 13.12 -11.66
N GLU A 176 -12.95 14.34 -12.02
CA GLU A 176 -12.30 15.29 -11.11
C GLU A 176 -13.22 15.71 -9.95
N GLU A 177 -14.51 15.96 -10.23
CA GLU A 177 -15.52 16.23 -9.20
C GLU A 177 -15.76 14.98 -8.33
N ARG A 178 -15.90 13.80 -8.95
CA ARG A 178 -16.14 12.55 -8.21
C ARG A 178 -15.00 12.18 -7.27
N GLN A 179 -13.75 12.29 -7.70
CA GLN A 179 -12.63 11.91 -6.85
C GLN A 179 -12.50 12.82 -5.61
N GLN A 180 -12.92 14.09 -5.69
CA GLN A 180 -12.95 14.98 -4.52
C GLN A 180 -13.94 14.51 -3.44
N GLU A 181 -15.01 13.83 -3.84
CA GLU A 181 -16.05 13.31 -2.95
C GLU A 181 -15.69 11.98 -2.31
N LEU A 182 -14.87 11.13 -2.93
CA LEU A 182 -14.55 9.80 -2.38
C LEU A 182 -13.80 9.90 -1.05
N THR A 183 -14.01 9.02 -0.08
CA THR A 183 -13.21 8.99 1.17
C THR A 183 -11.95 8.14 1.05
N HIS A 184 -12.01 7.06 0.27
CA HIS A 184 -10.88 6.18 0.01
C HIS A 184 -9.84 6.84 -0.92
N GLN A 185 -8.70 7.24 -0.37
CA GLN A 185 -7.61 7.89 -1.10
C GLN A 185 -7.07 7.02 -2.26
N GLU A 186 -7.01 5.70 -2.07
CA GLU A 186 -6.59 4.75 -3.11
C GLU A 186 -7.47 4.85 -4.36
N HIS A 187 -8.80 4.89 -4.20
CA HIS A 187 -9.73 5.05 -5.31
C HIS A 187 -9.51 6.39 -6.03
N ARG A 188 -9.31 7.48 -5.28
CA ARG A 188 -9.00 8.80 -5.86
C ARG A 188 -7.76 8.74 -6.74
N GLN A 189 -6.69 8.13 -6.23
CA GLN A 189 -5.43 8.04 -6.95
C GLN A 189 -5.56 7.19 -8.22
N MET A 190 -6.30 6.08 -8.16
CA MET A 190 -6.57 5.25 -9.34
C MET A 190 -7.32 6.03 -10.43
N LEU A 191 -8.36 6.79 -10.07
CA LEU A 191 -9.12 7.62 -11.00
C LEU A 191 -8.25 8.72 -11.64
N LEU A 192 -7.45 9.42 -10.83
CA LEU A 192 -6.53 10.45 -11.31
C LEU A 192 -5.47 9.88 -12.25
N ASN A 193 -4.86 8.75 -11.91
CA ASN A 193 -3.84 8.10 -12.72
C ASN A 193 -4.37 7.66 -14.09
N SER A 194 -5.52 6.98 -14.12
CA SER A 194 -6.14 6.55 -15.38
C SER A 194 -6.59 7.75 -16.23
N MET A 195 -7.16 8.79 -15.63
CA MET A 195 -7.56 10.00 -16.36
C MET A 195 -6.36 10.77 -16.92
N ASN A 196 -5.26 10.88 -16.17
CA ASN A 196 -4.02 11.50 -16.66
C ASN A 196 -3.42 10.72 -17.82
N THR A 197 -3.38 9.38 -17.73
CA THR A 197 -2.93 8.52 -18.82
C THR A 197 -3.77 8.75 -20.08
N ILE A 198 -5.09 8.85 -19.94
CA ILE A 198 -6.00 9.15 -21.05
C ILE A 198 -5.71 10.54 -21.67
N LYS A 199 -5.45 11.57 -20.85
CA LYS A 199 -5.09 12.91 -21.33
C LYS A 199 -3.78 12.89 -22.13
N GLU A 200 -2.79 12.12 -21.67
CA GLU A 200 -1.50 11.95 -22.35
C GLU A 200 -1.60 11.15 -23.66
N LEU A 201 -2.51 10.17 -23.74
CA LEU A 201 -2.69 9.35 -24.93
C LEU A 201 -3.55 10.01 -26.02
N LEU A 202 -4.38 11.01 -25.69
CA LEU A 202 -5.23 11.67 -26.68
C LEU A 202 -4.43 12.33 -27.83
N PRO A 203 -3.37 13.13 -27.59
CA PRO A 203 -2.51 13.64 -28.67
C PRO A 203 -1.83 12.53 -29.48
N VAL A 204 -1.46 11.44 -28.81
CA VAL A 204 -0.80 10.27 -29.42
C VAL A 204 -1.75 9.56 -30.38
N LEU A 205 -3.02 9.40 -30.00
CA LEU A 205 -4.05 8.78 -30.84
C LEU A 205 -4.29 9.63 -32.09
N ILE A 206 -4.43 10.95 -31.93
CA ILE A 206 -4.60 11.88 -33.06
C ILE A 206 -3.41 11.80 -34.00
N SER A 207 -2.19 11.79 -33.46
CA SER A 207 -0.95 11.64 -34.22
C SER A 207 -0.86 10.30 -34.95
N ALA A 208 -1.25 9.20 -34.30
CA ALA A 208 -1.27 7.86 -34.87
C ALA A 208 -2.29 7.70 -36.01
N ILE A 209 -3.50 8.26 -35.87
CA ILE A 209 -4.50 8.30 -36.95
C ILE A 209 -3.99 9.17 -38.10
N LYS A 210 -3.41 10.34 -37.81
CA LYS A 210 -2.86 11.25 -38.83
C LYS A 210 -1.78 10.56 -39.68
N ILE A 211 -0.84 9.85 -39.06
CA ILE A 211 0.22 9.15 -39.80
C ILE A 211 -0.32 7.93 -40.56
N PHE A 212 -1.31 7.22 -40.02
CA PHE A 212 -2.00 6.13 -40.73
C PHE A 212 -2.68 6.62 -42.01
N VAL A 213 -3.48 7.70 -41.92
CA VAL A 213 -4.13 8.31 -43.08
C VAL A 213 -3.07 8.79 -44.08
N ALA A 214 -2.04 9.50 -43.63
CA ALA A 214 -1.00 10.04 -44.50
C ALA A 214 -0.22 8.96 -45.26
N THR A 215 0.12 7.84 -44.60
CA THR A 215 0.84 6.71 -45.22
C THR A 215 -0.05 5.88 -46.14
N LYS A 216 -1.33 5.69 -45.77
CA LYS A 216 -2.31 4.98 -46.60
C LYS A 216 -2.63 5.75 -47.88
N SER A 217 -2.85 7.06 -47.80
CA SER A 217 -3.14 7.92 -48.96
C SER A 217 -1.96 8.02 -49.93
N SER A 218 -0.72 8.01 -49.43
CA SER A 218 0.48 8.08 -50.27
C SER A 218 0.97 6.74 -50.81
N ARG A 219 0.31 5.62 -50.44
CA ARG A 219 0.83 4.24 -50.61
C ARG A 219 2.26 4.09 -50.07
N GLY A 220 2.61 4.87 -49.04
CA GLY A 220 3.93 4.87 -48.42
C GLY A 220 4.21 3.55 -47.70
N ALA A 221 5.48 3.15 -47.65
CA ALA A 221 5.89 2.01 -46.84
C ALA A 221 5.73 2.38 -45.34
N GLY A 222 5.15 1.51 -44.52
CA GLY A 222 4.96 1.77 -43.08
C GLY A 222 3.53 1.79 -42.56
N VAL A 223 2.54 1.43 -43.39
CA VAL A 223 1.11 1.41 -43.00
C VAL A 223 0.85 0.45 -41.84
N GLU A 224 1.47 -0.73 -41.83
CA GLU A 224 1.31 -1.70 -40.74
C GLU A 224 1.82 -1.18 -39.40
N GLU A 225 2.96 -0.48 -39.40
CA GLU A 225 3.49 0.16 -38.18
C GLU A 225 2.55 1.28 -37.70
N ALA A 226 2.03 2.10 -38.61
CA ALA A 226 1.09 3.17 -38.26
C ALA A 226 -0.23 2.61 -37.71
N GLU A 227 -0.75 1.53 -38.31
CA GLU A 227 -1.94 0.83 -37.83
C GLU A 227 -1.71 0.20 -36.45
N ARG A 228 -0.54 -0.40 -36.21
CA ARG A 228 -0.15 -0.94 -34.90
C ARG A 228 -0.11 0.17 -33.83
N ASN A 229 0.49 1.33 -34.12
CA ASN A 229 0.52 2.44 -33.16
C ASN A 229 -0.89 2.98 -32.86
N ARG A 230 -1.74 3.10 -33.89
CA ARG A 230 -3.15 3.51 -33.75
C ARG A 230 -3.93 2.54 -32.86
N LYS A 231 -3.83 1.24 -33.15
CA LYS A 231 -4.51 0.17 -32.42
C LYS A 231 -4.06 0.09 -30.97
N PHE A 232 -2.74 0.12 -30.73
CA PHE A 232 -2.18 0.13 -29.37
C PHE A 232 -2.74 1.29 -28.54
N THR A 233 -2.77 2.50 -29.11
CA THR A 233 -3.24 3.69 -28.38
C THR A 233 -4.75 3.58 -28.07
N PHE A 234 -5.54 3.12 -29.04
CA PHE A 234 -6.97 2.86 -28.86
C PHE A 234 -7.25 1.81 -27.76
N GLU A 235 -6.57 0.66 -27.80
CA GLU A 235 -6.73 -0.41 -26.82
C GLU A 235 -6.34 0.06 -25.42
N LYS A 236 -5.22 0.80 -25.30
CA LYS A 236 -4.76 1.34 -24.02
C LYS A 236 -5.74 2.36 -23.44
N MET A 237 -6.20 3.33 -24.24
CA MET A 237 -7.21 4.29 -23.78
C MET A 237 -8.50 3.60 -23.36
N SER A 238 -8.96 2.61 -24.13
CA SER A 238 -10.14 1.81 -23.79
C SER A 238 -9.97 1.05 -22.47
N ALA A 239 -8.79 0.49 -22.22
CA ALA A 239 -8.48 -0.21 -20.97
C ALA A 239 -8.53 0.74 -19.76
N GLU A 240 -7.99 1.95 -19.87
CA GLU A 240 -8.02 2.94 -18.79
C GLU A 240 -9.45 3.45 -18.51
N ILE A 241 -10.29 3.63 -19.54
CA ILE A 241 -11.70 4.01 -19.33
C ILE A 241 -12.47 2.88 -18.65
N ASN A 242 -12.21 1.62 -19.00
CA ASN A 242 -12.80 0.48 -18.30
C ASN A 242 -12.34 0.39 -16.84
N GLU A 243 -11.08 0.73 -16.56
CA GLU A 243 -10.59 0.80 -15.17
C GLU A 243 -11.28 1.92 -14.38
N ILE A 244 -11.49 3.09 -14.99
CA ILE A 244 -12.30 4.17 -14.39
C ILE A 244 -13.72 3.68 -14.06
N ILE A 245 -14.41 3.05 -15.02
CA ILE A 245 -15.76 2.51 -14.83
C ILE A 245 -15.79 1.52 -13.65
N ARG A 246 -14.76 0.68 -13.53
CA ARG A 246 -14.63 -0.28 -12.43
C ARG A 246 -14.44 0.43 -11.08
N VAL A 247 -13.51 1.38 -10.98
CA VAL A 247 -13.18 2.09 -9.74
C VAL A 247 -14.36 2.93 -9.24
N LEU A 248 -15.11 3.56 -10.15
CA LEU A 248 -16.28 4.37 -9.81
C LEU A 248 -17.38 3.59 -9.05
N GLN A 249 -17.45 2.27 -9.25
CA GLN A 249 -18.46 1.39 -8.63
C GLN A 249 -18.01 0.82 -7.27
N LEU A 250 -16.77 1.10 -6.84
CA LEU A 250 -16.26 0.58 -5.57
C LEU A 250 -16.79 1.38 -4.38
N THR A 251 -17.55 0.71 -3.52
CA THR A 251 -18.09 1.25 -2.27
C THR A 251 -17.26 0.84 -1.04
N THR A 252 -16.36 -0.12 -1.21
CA THR A 252 -15.39 -0.57 -0.20
C THR A 252 -14.05 -0.80 -0.87
N TRP A 253 -12.97 -0.66 -0.11
CA TRP A 253 -11.63 -1.00 -0.57
C TRP A 253 -11.39 -2.49 -0.31
N ASP A 254 -11.37 -3.28 -1.38
CA ASP A 254 -11.00 -4.70 -1.37
C ASP A 254 -9.58 -4.83 -1.95
N GLU A 255 -8.59 -4.83 -1.06
CA GLU A 255 -7.17 -5.04 -1.42
C GLU A 255 -6.98 -6.33 -2.21
N ASP A 256 -7.73 -7.38 -1.87
CA ASP A 256 -7.60 -8.69 -2.49
C ASP A 256 -8.10 -8.66 -3.94
N ALA A 257 -9.22 -7.99 -4.24
CA ALA A 257 -9.73 -7.89 -5.61
C ALA A 257 -8.74 -7.25 -6.59
N TRP A 258 -8.06 -6.18 -6.17
CA TRP A 258 -7.06 -5.51 -7.00
C TRP A 258 -5.72 -6.25 -7.06
N ALA A 259 -5.27 -6.78 -5.91
CA ALA A 259 -4.13 -7.67 -5.82
C ALA A 259 -4.27 -8.86 -6.78
N ASN A 260 -5.48 -9.43 -6.90
CA ASN A 260 -5.77 -10.54 -7.80
C ASN A 260 -5.54 -10.18 -9.28
N LYS A 261 -5.94 -8.98 -9.72
CA LYS A 261 -5.72 -8.52 -11.10
C LYS A 261 -4.23 -8.36 -11.38
N LYS A 262 -3.49 -7.75 -10.45
CA LYS A 262 -2.03 -7.56 -10.57
C LYS A 262 -1.27 -8.89 -10.60
N ASP A 263 -1.65 -9.85 -9.76
CA ASP A 263 -1.01 -11.17 -9.75
C ASP A 263 -1.24 -11.91 -11.06
N MET A 264 -2.46 -11.84 -11.61
CA MET A 264 -2.77 -12.46 -12.90
C MET A 264 -1.94 -11.83 -14.03
N GLU A 265 -1.82 -10.50 -14.06
CA GLU A 265 -0.95 -9.81 -15.02
C GLU A 265 0.53 -10.18 -14.82
N ALA A 266 0.99 -10.35 -13.58
CA ALA A 266 2.36 -10.79 -13.28
C ALA A 266 2.62 -12.23 -13.73
N LEU A 267 1.68 -13.14 -13.49
CA LEU A 267 1.78 -14.55 -13.91
C LEU A 267 1.83 -14.69 -15.43
N LYS A 268 0.90 -14.03 -16.14
CA LYS A 268 0.87 -14.07 -17.61
C LYS A 268 2.16 -13.52 -18.21
N ARG A 269 2.70 -12.45 -17.63
CA ARG A 269 4.01 -11.89 -18.04
C ARG A 269 5.15 -12.86 -17.78
N SER A 270 5.20 -13.48 -16.60
CA SER A 270 6.25 -14.43 -16.23
C SER A 270 6.23 -15.64 -17.18
N LEU A 271 5.04 -16.18 -17.47
CA LEU A 271 4.86 -17.27 -18.42
C LEU A 271 5.34 -16.92 -19.83
N ALA A 272 4.88 -15.78 -20.37
CA ALA A 272 5.28 -15.33 -21.71
C ALA A 272 6.81 -15.12 -21.79
N LEU A 273 7.42 -14.60 -20.73
CA LEU A 273 8.86 -14.41 -20.67
C LEU A 273 9.61 -15.75 -20.62
N ILE A 274 9.16 -16.71 -19.80
CA ILE A 274 9.72 -18.06 -19.74
C ILE A 274 9.67 -18.73 -21.12
N GLU A 275 8.51 -18.69 -21.77
CA GLU A 275 8.31 -19.29 -23.09
C GLU A 275 9.24 -18.65 -24.14
N SER A 276 9.34 -17.31 -24.15
CA SER A 276 10.22 -16.57 -25.07
C SER A 276 11.71 -16.91 -24.91
N LYS A 277 12.15 -17.27 -23.69
CA LYS A 277 13.55 -17.57 -23.38
C LYS A 277 13.90 -19.06 -23.49
N MET A 278 12.90 -19.94 -23.59
CA MET A 278 13.06 -21.39 -23.56
C MET A 278 14.01 -21.90 -24.65
N ALA A 279 13.84 -21.42 -25.89
CA ALA A 279 14.66 -21.86 -27.02
C ALA A 279 16.15 -21.49 -26.84
N GLN A 280 16.40 -20.27 -26.34
CA GLN A 280 17.76 -19.76 -26.12
C GLN A 280 18.48 -20.55 -25.00
N ALA A 281 17.78 -20.83 -23.90
CA ALA A 281 18.31 -21.62 -22.79
C ALA A 281 18.63 -23.07 -23.20
N LYS A 282 17.71 -23.72 -23.93
CA LYS A 282 17.90 -25.10 -24.41
C LYS A 282 19.05 -25.21 -25.41
N SER A 283 19.26 -24.20 -26.25
CA SER A 283 20.39 -24.17 -27.18
C SER A 283 21.73 -24.24 -26.45
N TRP A 284 21.89 -23.45 -25.38
CA TRP A 284 23.12 -23.46 -24.57
C TRP A 284 23.34 -24.76 -23.79
N LEU A 285 22.27 -25.39 -23.29
CA LEU A 285 22.39 -26.71 -22.65
C LEU A 285 22.81 -27.79 -23.66
N LYS A 286 22.37 -27.68 -24.91
CA LYS A 286 22.68 -28.64 -25.98
C LYS A 286 24.10 -28.48 -26.52
N ASP A 287 24.66 -27.27 -26.47
CA ASP A 287 26.03 -26.98 -26.87
C ASP A 287 27.04 -27.30 -25.73
N PRO A 288 27.90 -28.33 -25.86
CA PRO A 288 28.90 -28.66 -24.86
C PRO A 288 30.01 -27.59 -24.71
N HIS A 289 30.12 -26.66 -25.66
CA HIS A 289 31.13 -25.59 -25.68
C HIS A 289 30.59 -24.23 -25.24
N GLY A 290 29.29 -24.12 -24.94
CA GLY A 290 28.68 -22.86 -24.50
C GLY A 290 29.33 -22.34 -23.22
N GLN A 291 29.85 -21.12 -23.26
CA GLN A 291 30.62 -20.55 -22.16
C GLN A 291 29.68 -20.04 -21.05
N PRO A 292 30.15 -20.06 -19.78
CA PRO A 292 29.45 -19.35 -18.72
C PRO A 292 29.36 -17.85 -19.04
N GLY A 293 28.18 -17.26 -18.83
CA GLY A 293 27.86 -15.87 -19.17
C GLY A 293 27.25 -15.67 -20.55
N ASP A 294 27.19 -16.71 -21.40
CA ASP A 294 26.54 -16.62 -22.70
C ASP A 294 25.05 -16.26 -22.57
N PRO A 295 24.45 -15.62 -23.60
CA PRO A 295 23.03 -15.26 -23.58
C PRO A 295 22.08 -16.42 -23.26
N GLY A 296 22.48 -17.66 -23.56
CA GLY A 296 21.70 -18.85 -23.21
C GLY A 296 21.77 -19.26 -21.74
N GLU A 297 22.89 -19.10 -21.05
CA GLU A 297 22.93 -19.27 -19.58
C GLU A 297 22.12 -18.16 -18.90
N VAL A 298 22.24 -16.93 -19.39
CA VAL A 298 21.44 -15.80 -18.87
C VAL A 298 19.95 -16.09 -19.06
N ALA A 299 19.53 -16.57 -20.22
CA ALA A 299 18.16 -16.98 -20.48
C ALA A 299 17.68 -18.09 -19.52
N LEU A 300 18.55 -19.07 -19.24
CA LEU A 300 18.28 -20.15 -18.28
C LEU A 300 18.03 -19.62 -16.87
N ARG A 301 18.86 -18.67 -16.40
CA ARG A 301 18.67 -18.02 -15.10
C ARG A 301 17.39 -17.18 -15.04
N VAL A 302 17.08 -16.43 -16.11
CA VAL A 302 15.82 -15.68 -16.20
C VAL A 302 14.60 -16.60 -16.10
N ILE A 303 14.60 -17.77 -16.77
CA ILE A 303 13.50 -18.73 -16.66
C ILE A 303 13.30 -19.18 -15.20
N MET A 304 14.39 -19.49 -14.51
CA MET A 304 14.34 -19.93 -13.11
C MET A 304 13.83 -18.82 -12.18
N ASP A 305 14.28 -17.59 -12.37
CA ASP A 305 13.83 -16.44 -11.59
C ASP A 305 12.32 -16.18 -11.79
N GLU A 306 11.85 -16.17 -13.04
CA GLU A 306 10.42 -15.98 -13.35
C GLU A 306 9.56 -17.14 -12.81
N ALA A 307 10.03 -18.38 -12.94
CA ALA A 307 9.33 -19.53 -12.36
C ALA A 307 9.28 -19.46 -10.82
N GLY A 308 10.36 -18.98 -10.18
CA GLY A 308 10.39 -18.70 -8.76
C GLY A 308 9.34 -17.68 -8.34
N LYS A 309 9.20 -16.57 -9.09
CA LYS A 309 8.16 -15.56 -8.87
C LYS A 309 6.75 -16.15 -8.96
N VAL A 310 6.50 -17.02 -9.94
CA VAL A 310 5.22 -17.74 -10.04
C VAL A 310 5.00 -18.63 -8.82
N GLY A 311 6.01 -19.41 -8.42
CA GLY A 311 5.92 -20.26 -7.23
C GLY A 311 5.61 -19.49 -5.94
N GLU A 312 6.14 -18.28 -5.80
CA GLU A 312 5.85 -17.37 -4.68
C GLU A 312 4.41 -16.84 -4.66
N LEU A 313 3.70 -16.85 -5.79
CA LEU A 313 2.26 -16.53 -5.88
C LEU A 313 1.35 -17.73 -5.60
N CYS A 314 1.91 -18.94 -5.52
CA CYS A 314 1.18 -20.16 -5.21
C CYS A 314 1.12 -20.41 -3.69
N ALA A 315 0.13 -21.19 -3.25
CA ALA A 315 0.03 -21.66 -1.87
C ALA A 315 0.38 -23.14 -1.74
N GLY A 316 0.56 -23.59 -0.50
CA GLY A 316 0.62 -25.02 -0.16
C GLY A 316 1.72 -25.81 -0.89
N LYS A 317 1.34 -26.97 -1.43
CA LYS A 317 2.24 -27.94 -2.06
C LYS A 317 2.79 -27.43 -3.40
N GLU A 318 1.94 -26.79 -4.20
CA GLU A 318 2.29 -26.28 -5.52
C GLU A 318 3.46 -25.29 -5.47
N ARG A 319 3.43 -24.37 -4.51
CA ARG A 319 4.55 -23.48 -4.20
C ARG A 319 5.84 -24.25 -3.90
N LYS A 320 5.78 -25.20 -2.97
CA LYS A 320 6.95 -25.98 -2.55
C LYS A 320 7.55 -26.74 -3.73
N ASP A 321 6.72 -27.34 -4.57
CA ASP A 321 7.15 -28.14 -5.72
C ASP A 321 7.81 -27.28 -6.82
N ILE A 322 7.27 -26.10 -7.11
CA ILE A 322 7.87 -25.15 -8.08
C ILE A 322 9.21 -24.66 -7.56
N LEU A 323 9.26 -24.13 -6.34
CA LEU A 323 10.47 -23.57 -5.75
C LEU A 323 11.59 -24.61 -5.59
N ALA A 324 11.25 -25.84 -5.19
CA ALA A 324 12.21 -26.94 -5.10
C ALA A 324 12.80 -27.31 -6.48
N THR A 325 11.96 -27.33 -7.52
CA THR A 325 12.40 -27.60 -8.89
C THR A 325 13.33 -26.50 -9.40
N THR A 326 12.97 -25.23 -9.17
CA THR A 326 13.81 -24.07 -9.50
C THR A 326 15.17 -24.15 -8.80
N LYS A 327 15.20 -24.47 -7.50
CA LYS A 327 16.45 -24.60 -6.73
C LYS A 327 17.34 -25.72 -7.24
N ALA A 328 16.76 -26.89 -7.55
CA ALA A 328 17.50 -28.02 -8.12
C ALA A 328 18.10 -27.69 -9.50
N LEU A 329 17.34 -27.00 -10.36
CA LEU A 329 17.82 -26.58 -11.67
C LEU A 329 18.91 -25.49 -11.58
N GLY A 330 18.79 -24.57 -10.62
CA GLY A 330 19.83 -23.59 -10.34
C GLY A 330 21.16 -24.26 -9.97
N GLN A 331 21.12 -25.21 -9.03
CA GLN A 331 22.30 -25.99 -8.63
C GLN A 331 22.89 -26.80 -9.78
N MET A 332 22.05 -27.44 -10.60
CA MET A 332 22.52 -28.14 -11.80
C MET A 332 23.18 -27.18 -12.80
N THR A 333 22.62 -25.99 -12.99
CA THR A 333 23.17 -24.95 -13.87
C THR A 333 24.54 -24.49 -13.39
N ASP A 334 24.71 -24.23 -12.10
CA ASP A 334 26.00 -23.81 -11.53
C ASP A 334 27.05 -24.93 -11.66
N GLN A 335 26.66 -26.20 -11.47
CA GLN A 335 27.56 -27.35 -11.71
C GLN A 335 27.97 -27.46 -13.18
N ILE A 336 27.05 -27.24 -14.13
CA ILE A 336 27.36 -27.26 -15.57
C ILE A 336 28.31 -26.10 -15.90
N ALA A 337 28.03 -24.89 -15.41
CA ALA A 337 28.85 -23.72 -15.66
C ALA A 337 30.28 -23.89 -15.11
N ASP A 338 30.45 -24.43 -13.89
CA ASP A 338 31.78 -24.71 -13.31
C ASP A 338 32.55 -25.76 -14.11
N LEU A 339 31.90 -26.84 -14.54
CA LEU A 339 32.52 -27.86 -15.39
C LEU A 339 32.96 -27.27 -16.74
N ARG A 340 32.12 -26.42 -17.36
CA ARG A 340 32.46 -25.75 -18.63
C ARG A 340 33.58 -24.73 -18.46
N ALA A 341 33.59 -23.96 -17.37
CA ALA A 341 34.67 -23.02 -17.04
C ALA A 341 36.03 -23.73 -16.88
N ARG A 342 36.03 -24.96 -16.37
CA ARG A 342 37.22 -25.82 -16.25
C ARG A 342 37.60 -26.56 -17.55
N GLY A 343 36.93 -26.26 -18.67
CA GLY A 343 37.14 -26.93 -19.95
C GLY A 343 36.58 -28.37 -20.02
N GLN A 344 35.78 -28.79 -19.03
CA GLN A 344 35.20 -30.14 -18.92
C GLN A 344 33.79 -30.23 -19.53
N GLY A 345 33.39 -29.27 -20.36
CA GLY A 345 32.07 -29.22 -21.00
C GLY A 345 31.70 -30.47 -21.83
N PRO A 346 32.61 -31.02 -22.66
CA PRO A 346 32.34 -32.21 -23.47
C PRO A 346 32.33 -33.53 -22.68
N THR A 347 32.58 -33.51 -21.37
CA THR A 347 32.61 -34.75 -20.58
C THR A 347 31.22 -35.40 -20.53
N PRO A 348 31.11 -36.75 -20.57
CA PRO A 348 29.82 -37.43 -20.51
C PRO A 348 28.97 -37.00 -19.31
N GLY A 349 29.59 -36.76 -18.15
CA GLY A 349 28.90 -36.29 -16.95
C GLY A 349 28.34 -34.87 -17.07
N CYS A 350 29.02 -33.96 -17.78
CA CYS A 350 28.51 -32.60 -18.03
C CYS A 350 27.37 -32.62 -19.06
N VAL A 351 27.52 -33.36 -20.16
CA VAL A 351 26.49 -33.49 -21.20
C VAL A 351 25.23 -34.15 -20.66
N GLN A 352 25.37 -35.21 -19.84
CA GLN A 352 24.23 -35.86 -19.19
C GLN A 352 23.49 -34.90 -18.24
N ARG A 353 24.23 -34.15 -17.42
CA ARG A 353 23.64 -33.16 -16.49
C ARG A 353 22.95 -32.02 -17.25
N ALA A 354 23.52 -31.55 -18.37
CA ALA A 354 22.88 -30.56 -19.23
C ALA A 354 21.58 -31.09 -19.88
N GLY A 355 21.56 -32.37 -20.27
CA GLY A 355 20.35 -33.07 -20.71
C GLY A 355 19.27 -33.16 -19.63
N GLN A 356 19.65 -33.51 -18.40
CA GLN A 356 18.74 -33.53 -17.23
C GLN A 356 18.19 -32.14 -16.92
N CYS A 357 19.04 -31.11 -16.98
CA CYS A 357 18.62 -29.72 -16.79
C CYS A 357 17.60 -29.31 -17.86
N SER A 358 17.81 -29.69 -19.12
CA SER A 358 16.88 -29.40 -20.22
C SER A 358 15.51 -30.04 -20.02
N GLN A 359 15.46 -31.33 -19.62
CA GLN A 359 14.22 -32.01 -19.26
C GLN A 359 13.55 -31.40 -18.03
N GLY A 360 14.34 -30.97 -17.06
CA GLY A 360 13.84 -30.29 -15.87
C GLY A 360 13.19 -28.94 -16.17
N LEU A 361 13.65 -28.21 -17.20
CA LEU A 361 12.98 -26.97 -17.64
C LEU A 361 11.59 -27.24 -18.20
N ASP A 362 11.40 -28.33 -18.94
CA ASP A 362 10.07 -28.71 -19.44
C ASP A 362 9.12 -29.07 -18.30
N LEU A 363 9.63 -29.80 -17.29
CA LEU A 363 8.87 -30.10 -16.08
C LEU A 363 8.52 -28.83 -15.31
N LEU A 364 9.47 -27.90 -15.14
CA LEU A 364 9.26 -26.62 -14.46
C LEU A 364 8.20 -25.81 -15.19
N PHE A 365 8.30 -25.68 -16.51
CA PHE A 365 7.32 -24.96 -17.32
C PHE A 365 5.92 -25.56 -17.18
N GLY A 366 5.79 -26.89 -17.26
CA GLY A 366 4.51 -27.58 -17.07
C GLY A 366 3.89 -27.31 -15.69
N LYS A 367 4.69 -27.28 -14.62
CA LYS A 367 4.23 -26.93 -13.27
C LYS A 367 3.77 -25.47 -13.18
N VAL A 368 4.55 -24.54 -13.75
CA VAL A 368 4.24 -23.10 -13.75
C VAL A 368 2.98 -22.79 -14.57
N ASP A 369 2.81 -23.41 -15.75
CA ASP A 369 1.61 -23.26 -16.59
C ASP A 369 0.36 -23.81 -15.89
N SER A 370 0.47 -24.99 -15.26
CA SER A 370 -0.62 -25.55 -14.45
C SER A 370 -1.05 -24.61 -13.32
N ALA A 371 -0.09 -24.06 -12.58
CA ALA A 371 -0.34 -23.14 -11.48
C ALA A 371 -1.00 -21.84 -11.93
N ALA A 372 -0.50 -21.26 -13.02
CA ALA A 372 -1.05 -20.05 -13.59
C ALA A 372 -2.50 -20.24 -14.08
N ARG A 373 -2.78 -21.34 -14.80
CA ARG A 373 -4.14 -21.68 -15.26
C ARG A 373 -5.10 -21.90 -14.10
N ARG A 374 -4.64 -22.56 -13.04
CA ARG A 374 -5.43 -22.77 -11.82
C ARG A 374 -5.78 -21.43 -11.16
N LEU A 375 -4.81 -20.55 -10.95
CA LEU A 375 -5.07 -19.25 -10.33
C LEU A 375 -5.97 -18.37 -11.21
N GLU A 376 -5.75 -18.38 -12.52
CA GLU A 376 -6.61 -17.70 -13.50
C GLU A 376 -8.06 -18.23 -13.44
N ALA A 377 -8.25 -19.55 -13.37
CA ALA A 377 -9.57 -20.16 -13.22
C ALA A 377 -10.28 -19.71 -11.93
N LEU A 378 -9.57 -19.64 -10.80
CA LEU A 378 -10.11 -19.15 -9.53
C LEU A 378 -10.55 -17.67 -9.61
N ILE A 379 -9.72 -16.81 -10.19
CA ILE A 379 -10.02 -15.37 -10.36
C ILE A 379 -11.22 -15.18 -11.29
N ASN A 380 -11.20 -15.85 -12.44
CA ASN A 380 -12.26 -15.74 -13.43
C ASN A 380 -13.59 -16.26 -12.87
N ALA A 381 -13.58 -17.35 -12.11
CA ALA A 381 -14.76 -17.86 -11.43
C ALA A 381 -15.28 -16.86 -10.39
N LYS A 382 -14.42 -16.29 -9.52
CA LYS A 382 -14.80 -15.24 -8.56
C LYS A 382 -15.47 -14.04 -9.26
N GLN A 383 -14.86 -13.55 -10.36
CA GLN A 383 -15.40 -12.44 -11.13
C GLN A 383 -16.71 -12.78 -11.88
N ALA A 384 -16.85 -14.02 -12.35
CA ALA A 384 -18.07 -14.49 -12.99
C ALA A 384 -19.23 -14.61 -11.99
N ILE A 385 -18.96 -15.10 -10.77
CA ILE A 385 -19.94 -15.13 -9.67
C ILE A 385 -20.44 -13.72 -9.38
N ALA A 386 -19.53 -12.75 -9.17
CA ALA A 386 -19.90 -11.36 -8.88
C ALA A 386 -20.78 -10.76 -9.98
N ARG A 387 -20.40 -10.88 -11.26
CA ARG A 387 -21.19 -10.35 -12.39
C ARG A 387 -22.57 -11.00 -12.51
N ARG A 388 -22.68 -12.30 -12.26
CA ARG A 388 -23.93 -13.05 -12.36
C ARG A 388 -24.83 -12.84 -11.15
N LEU A 389 -24.26 -12.50 -10.00
CA LEU A 389 -24.99 -12.23 -8.77
C LEU A 389 -25.94 -11.04 -8.97
N ASP A 390 -25.46 -9.94 -9.56
CA ASP A 390 -26.31 -8.75 -9.80
C ASP A 390 -27.51 -9.07 -10.70
N ALA A 391 -27.27 -9.82 -11.78
CA ALA A 391 -28.33 -10.28 -12.68
C ALA A 391 -29.31 -11.24 -12.00
N ALA A 392 -28.80 -12.14 -11.15
CA ALA A 392 -29.61 -13.06 -10.36
C ALA A 392 -30.47 -12.31 -9.33
N GLN A 393 -29.93 -11.34 -8.61
CA GLN A 393 -30.67 -10.51 -7.65
C GLN A 393 -31.78 -9.72 -8.35
N ALA A 394 -31.50 -9.13 -9.52
CA ALA A 394 -32.51 -8.43 -10.32
C ALA A 394 -33.66 -9.36 -10.74
N TRP A 395 -33.35 -10.60 -11.16
CA TRP A 395 -34.35 -11.59 -11.53
C TRP A 395 -35.17 -12.12 -10.35
N LEU A 396 -34.55 -12.27 -9.18
CA LEU A 396 -35.26 -12.64 -7.95
C LEU A 396 -36.24 -11.54 -7.51
N ALA A 397 -35.88 -10.28 -7.74
CA ALA A 397 -36.73 -9.13 -7.47
C ALA A 397 -37.92 -8.98 -8.43
N ASP A 398 -37.82 -9.50 -9.66
CA ASP A 398 -38.92 -9.52 -10.64
C ASP A 398 -39.76 -10.81 -10.52
N PRO A 399 -41.02 -10.75 -10.03
CA PRO A 399 -41.91 -11.90 -9.91
C PRO A 399 -42.21 -12.60 -11.25
N ASN A 400 -42.06 -11.87 -12.37
CA ASN A 400 -42.33 -12.35 -13.73
C ASN A 400 -41.05 -12.63 -14.53
N GLY A 401 -39.89 -12.67 -13.87
CA GLY A 401 -38.61 -12.86 -14.54
C GLY A 401 -38.56 -14.18 -15.34
N GLY A 402 -38.11 -14.09 -16.59
CA GLY A 402 -38.03 -15.21 -17.55
C GLY A 402 -36.93 -16.24 -17.23
N PRO A 403 -36.78 -17.29 -18.06
CA PRO A 403 -35.83 -18.40 -17.82
C PRO A 403 -34.35 -17.98 -17.80
N GLU A 404 -34.01 -16.82 -18.40
CA GLU A 404 -32.66 -16.27 -18.45
C GLU A 404 -32.06 -16.02 -17.05
N GLY A 405 -32.89 -15.66 -16.06
CA GLY A 405 -32.40 -15.45 -14.70
C GLY A 405 -32.14 -16.74 -13.93
N GLU A 406 -32.92 -17.79 -14.19
CA GLU A 406 -32.61 -19.14 -13.68
C GLU A 406 -31.28 -19.63 -14.26
N GLU A 407 -31.03 -19.37 -15.55
CA GLU A 407 -29.75 -19.69 -16.18
C GLU A 407 -28.58 -18.93 -15.55
N ASN A 408 -28.77 -17.66 -15.18
CA ASN A 408 -27.75 -16.91 -14.45
C ASN A 408 -27.43 -17.51 -13.07
N ILE A 409 -28.43 -17.95 -12.31
CA ILE A 409 -28.21 -18.65 -11.03
C ILE A 409 -27.50 -19.98 -11.27
N ARG A 410 -27.94 -20.78 -12.24
CA ARG A 410 -27.32 -22.07 -12.57
C ARG A 410 -25.85 -21.91 -12.97
N ALA A 411 -25.55 -20.91 -13.78
CA ALA A 411 -24.18 -20.59 -14.19
C ALA A 411 -23.34 -20.10 -13.00
N LEU A 412 -23.90 -19.28 -12.10
CA LEU A 412 -23.24 -18.87 -10.87
C LEU A 412 -22.88 -20.07 -9.99
N LEU A 413 -23.80 -21.00 -9.80
CA LEU A 413 -23.56 -22.24 -9.04
C LEU A 413 -22.49 -23.13 -9.69
N ALA A 414 -22.42 -23.17 -11.02
CA ALA A 414 -21.37 -23.90 -11.74
C ALA A 414 -19.98 -23.28 -11.52
N GLU A 415 -19.88 -21.95 -11.46
CA GLU A 415 -18.65 -21.24 -11.12
C GLU A 415 -18.24 -21.46 -9.66
N ALA A 416 -19.20 -21.44 -8.73
CA ALA A 416 -18.95 -21.76 -7.33
C ALA A 416 -18.45 -23.21 -7.15
N LYS A 417 -19.02 -24.15 -7.92
CA LYS A 417 -18.55 -25.53 -7.96
C LYS A 417 -17.11 -25.63 -8.47
N ARG A 418 -16.76 -24.88 -9.52
CA ARG A 418 -15.38 -24.81 -10.02
C ARG A 418 -14.40 -24.34 -8.94
N ILE A 419 -14.77 -23.38 -8.10
CA ILE A 419 -13.94 -22.96 -6.96
C ILE A 419 -13.81 -24.09 -5.93
N ALA A 420 -14.90 -24.79 -5.61
CA ALA A 420 -14.87 -25.94 -4.70
C ALA A 420 -13.97 -27.07 -5.21
N ASP A 421 -14.05 -27.40 -6.50
CA ASP A 421 -13.24 -28.45 -7.14
C ASP A 421 -11.72 -28.12 -7.11
N LEU A 422 -11.38 -26.84 -7.07
CA LEU A 422 -9.99 -26.35 -6.98
C LEU A 422 -9.51 -26.12 -5.53
N CYS A 423 -10.40 -26.23 -4.55
CA CYS A 423 -10.12 -25.99 -3.14
C CYS A 423 -9.33 -27.15 -2.51
N GLU A 424 -8.26 -26.84 -1.78
CA GLU A 424 -7.42 -27.85 -1.11
C GLU A 424 -7.98 -28.24 0.26
N ASP A 425 -8.75 -27.37 0.93
CA ASP A 425 -9.37 -27.65 2.23
C ASP A 425 -10.67 -28.45 2.04
N PRO A 426 -10.74 -29.70 2.51
CA PRO A 426 -11.94 -30.51 2.39
C PRO A 426 -13.16 -29.89 3.07
N LYS A 427 -12.97 -29.18 4.19
CA LYS A 427 -14.06 -28.57 4.95
C LYS A 427 -14.68 -27.40 4.18
N GLU A 428 -13.85 -26.49 3.66
CA GLU A 428 -14.35 -25.36 2.87
C GLU A 428 -15.02 -25.82 1.58
N ARG A 429 -14.45 -26.83 0.91
CA ARG A 429 -15.05 -27.46 -0.27
C ARG A 429 -16.45 -27.98 0.05
N ASP A 430 -16.58 -28.79 1.09
CA ASP A 430 -17.84 -29.46 1.43
C ASP A 430 -18.89 -28.43 1.89
N ASP A 431 -18.48 -27.34 2.55
CA ASP A 431 -19.35 -26.21 2.91
C ASP A 431 -19.91 -25.47 1.68
N ILE A 432 -19.08 -25.25 0.66
CA ILE A 432 -19.51 -24.63 -0.60
C ILE A 432 -20.48 -25.56 -1.35
N LEU A 433 -20.15 -26.85 -1.45
CA LEU A 433 -20.99 -27.84 -2.14
C LEU A 433 -22.38 -27.97 -1.49
N ARG A 434 -22.47 -27.94 -0.15
CA ARG A 434 -23.75 -27.94 0.56
C ARG A 434 -24.60 -26.72 0.23
N SER A 435 -24.01 -25.52 0.24
CA SER A 435 -24.72 -24.29 -0.15
C SER A 435 -25.18 -24.32 -1.61
N ILE A 436 -24.39 -24.88 -2.52
CA ILE A 436 -24.79 -25.06 -3.93
C ILE A 436 -26.04 -25.94 -4.03
N SER A 437 -26.08 -27.08 -3.33
CA SER A 437 -27.23 -27.98 -3.34
C SER A 437 -28.49 -27.33 -2.78
N GLU A 438 -28.36 -26.57 -1.69
CA GLU A 438 -29.48 -25.84 -1.09
C GLU A 438 -30.06 -24.80 -2.05
N ILE A 439 -29.21 -23.93 -2.61
CA ILE A 439 -29.64 -22.86 -3.52
C ILE A 439 -30.30 -23.44 -4.78
N ALA A 440 -29.75 -24.53 -5.33
CA ALA A 440 -30.34 -25.22 -6.47
C ALA A 440 -31.76 -25.73 -6.16
N GLY A 441 -31.96 -26.33 -4.98
CA GLY A 441 -33.27 -26.81 -4.53
C GLY A 441 -34.29 -25.69 -4.34
N LEU A 442 -33.89 -24.59 -3.68
CA LEU A 442 -34.75 -23.41 -3.48
C LEU A 442 -35.12 -22.77 -4.82
N THR A 443 -34.15 -22.62 -5.73
CA THR A 443 -34.37 -22.02 -7.05
C THR A 443 -35.34 -22.85 -7.89
N ALA A 444 -35.20 -24.19 -7.90
CA ALA A 444 -36.14 -25.07 -8.61
C ALA A 444 -37.57 -24.93 -8.10
N ARG A 445 -37.76 -24.81 -6.78
CA ARG A 445 -39.08 -24.57 -6.18
C ARG A 445 -39.66 -23.20 -6.58
N LEU A 446 -38.83 -22.15 -6.65
CA LEU A 446 -39.28 -20.82 -7.09
C LEU A 446 -39.72 -20.83 -8.56
N VAL A 447 -38.94 -21.47 -9.42
CA VAL A 447 -39.24 -21.60 -10.85
C VAL A 447 -40.55 -22.35 -11.05
N GLU A 448 -40.80 -23.42 -10.30
CA GLU A 448 -42.07 -24.15 -10.37
C GLU A 448 -43.26 -23.28 -9.94
N LEU A 449 -43.11 -22.47 -8.88
CA LEU A 449 -44.14 -21.51 -8.48
C LEU A 449 -44.41 -20.46 -9.58
N ARG A 450 -43.36 -19.92 -10.21
CA ARG A 450 -43.49 -18.99 -11.34
C ARG A 450 -44.19 -19.65 -12.54
N ARG A 451 -43.84 -20.89 -12.88
CA ARG A 451 -44.46 -21.68 -13.96
C ARG A 451 -45.96 -21.94 -13.71
N GLN A 452 -46.35 -22.09 -12.45
CA GLN A 452 -47.76 -22.23 -12.04
C GLN A 452 -48.53 -20.89 -12.00
N GLY A 453 -47.93 -19.78 -12.43
CA GLY A 453 -48.53 -18.44 -12.34
C GLY A 453 -48.56 -17.87 -10.92
N LYS A 454 -47.88 -18.49 -9.96
CA LYS A 454 -47.81 -18.09 -8.54
C LYS A 454 -46.56 -17.26 -8.22
N GLY A 455 -45.91 -16.70 -9.23
CA GLY A 455 -44.67 -15.94 -9.09
C GLY A 455 -44.77 -14.73 -8.16
N ASP A 456 -45.97 -14.13 -8.05
CA ASP A 456 -46.21 -12.95 -7.21
C ASP A 456 -46.81 -13.26 -5.83
N THR A 457 -46.90 -14.55 -5.47
CA THR A 457 -47.42 -14.94 -4.15
C THR A 457 -46.46 -14.59 -3.02
N PRO A 458 -46.96 -14.38 -1.79
CA PRO A 458 -46.09 -14.18 -0.62
C PRO A 458 -45.08 -15.31 -0.42
N GLU A 459 -45.45 -16.55 -0.73
CA GLU A 459 -44.55 -17.72 -0.70
C GLU A 459 -43.41 -17.58 -1.72
N ALA A 460 -43.71 -17.23 -2.97
CA ALA A 460 -42.70 -17.05 -4.02
C ALA A 460 -41.78 -15.87 -3.71
N ARG A 461 -42.31 -14.75 -3.22
CA ARG A 461 -41.51 -13.58 -2.80
C ARG A 461 -40.61 -13.89 -1.61
N ALA A 462 -41.09 -14.65 -0.62
CA ALA A 462 -40.27 -15.09 0.52
C ALA A 462 -39.14 -16.03 0.08
N LEU A 463 -39.45 -16.98 -0.81
CA LEU A 463 -38.46 -17.90 -1.36
C LEU A 463 -37.42 -17.18 -2.21
N ALA A 464 -37.82 -16.20 -3.03
CA ALA A 464 -36.91 -15.36 -3.79
C ALA A 464 -35.94 -14.58 -2.88
N LYS A 465 -36.44 -14.01 -1.79
CA LYS A 465 -35.61 -13.35 -0.77
C LYS A 465 -34.63 -14.32 -0.11
N GLN A 466 -35.07 -15.54 0.22
CA GLN A 466 -34.22 -16.58 0.80
C GLN A 466 -33.09 -16.99 -0.15
N ILE A 467 -33.39 -17.18 -1.44
CA ILE A 467 -32.38 -17.47 -2.48
C ILE A 467 -31.39 -16.33 -2.60
N GLY A 468 -31.87 -15.08 -2.60
CA GLY A 468 -31.03 -13.89 -2.68
C GLY A 468 -30.02 -13.81 -1.54
N ALA A 469 -30.43 -14.10 -0.30
CA ALA A 469 -29.54 -14.17 0.85
C ALA A 469 -28.53 -15.32 0.72
N ALA A 470 -28.98 -16.52 0.36
CA ALA A 470 -28.11 -17.69 0.21
C ALA A 470 -27.04 -17.50 -0.88
N LEU A 471 -27.37 -16.79 -1.97
CA LEU A 471 -26.40 -16.42 -3.02
C LEU A 471 -25.29 -15.49 -2.50
N LEU A 472 -25.62 -14.53 -1.63
CA LEU A 472 -24.63 -13.66 -0.97
C LEU A 472 -23.73 -14.46 -0.04
N THR A 473 -24.30 -15.38 0.75
CA THR A 473 -23.53 -16.30 1.61
C THR A 473 -22.58 -17.17 0.78
N LEU A 474 -23.05 -17.72 -0.34
CA LEU A 474 -22.20 -18.50 -1.25
C LEU A 474 -21.05 -17.66 -1.82
N GLN A 475 -21.32 -16.41 -2.20
CA GLN A 475 -20.27 -15.48 -2.64
C GLN A 475 -19.21 -15.26 -1.56
N SER A 476 -19.61 -15.07 -0.30
CA SER A 476 -18.68 -14.93 0.83
C SER A 476 -17.81 -16.18 1.01
N LYS A 477 -18.43 -17.37 1.06
CA LYS A 477 -17.71 -18.65 1.20
C LYS A 477 -16.71 -18.88 0.07
N THR A 478 -17.12 -18.62 -1.18
CA THR A 478 -16.25 -18.76 -2.35
C THR A 478 -15.12 -17.72 -2.36
N ASN A 479 -15.38 -16.48 -1.95
CA ASN A 479 -14.35 -15.46 -1.79
C ASN A 479 -13.30 -15.87 -0.76
N ARG A 480 -13.73 -16.41 0.39
CA ARG A 480 -12.84 -16.91 1.45
C ARG A 480 -11.97 -18.07 0.96
N ALA A 481 -12.57 -19.05 0.27
CA ALA A 481 -11.80 -20.16 -0.30
C ALA A 481 -10.73 -19.67 -1.29
N VAL A 482 -11.07 -18.70 -2.16
CA VAL A 482 -10.11 -18.08 -3.09
C VAL A 482 -8.98 -17.35 -2.36
N ALA A 483 -9.28 -16.68 -1.24
CA ALA A 483 -8.28 -15.99 -0.43
C ALA A 483 -7.34 -16.98 0.28
N ASN A 484 -7.86 -18.07 0.85
CA ASN A 484 -7.08 -19.09 1.55
C ASN A 484 -6.14 -19.88 0.63
N MET A 485 -6.51 -20.02 -0.65
CA MET A 485 -5.66 -20.64 -1.68
C MET A 485 -4.51 -19.75 -2.15
N ARG A 486 -4.31 -18.57 -1.53
CA ARG A 486 -3.21 -17.66 -1.84
C ARG A 486 -2.27 -17.51 -0.66
N PRO A 487 -0.96 -17.36 -0.92
CA PRO A 487 -0.03 -17.03 0.13
C PRO A 487 -0.28 -15.60 0.61
N ALA A 488 -0.09 -15.36 1.91
CA ALA A 488 -0.07 -14.01 2.45
C ALA A 488 1.10 -13.23 1.84
N LYS A 489 0.84 -11.99 1.43
CA LYS A 489 1.82 -11.19 0.69
C LYS A 489 2.72 -10.40 1.64
N PRO A 490 4.04 -10.42 1.41
CA PRO A 490 4.92 -9.51 2.11
C PRO A 490 4.72 -8.08 1.60
N ALA A 491 5.17 -7.11 2.39
CA ALA A 491 5.15 -5.70 2.01
C ALA A 491 5.97 -5.46 0.73
N VAL A 492 5.56 -4.46 -0.05
CA VAL A 492 6.24 -4.09 -1.29
C VAL A 492 7.58 -3.39 -1.03
N THR A 493 7.69 -2.58 0.02
CA THR A 493 8.90 -1.85 0.40
C THR A 493 9.89 -2.73 1.16
N LEU A 494 11.18 -2.40 1.13
CA LEU A 494 12.21 -3.13 1.88
C LEU A 494 12.00 -3.00 3.39
N GLU A 495 11.72 -1.79 3.88
CA GLU A 495 11.48 -1.54 5.31
C GLU A 495 10.24 -2.27 5.82
N GLY A 496 9.17 -2.36 5.02
CA GLY A 496 8.00 -3.15 5.35
C GLY A 496 8.30 -4.65 5.44
N LYS A 497 9.13 -5.19 4.52
CA LYS A 497 9.57 -6.59 4.58
C LYS A 497 10.44 -6.83 5.82
N MET A 498 11.35 -5.91 6.14
CA MET A 498 12.20 -5.98 7.32
C MET A 498 11.36 -6.01 8.60
N GLU A 499 10.33 -5.17 8.69
CA GLU A 499 9.42 -5.16 9.84
C GLU A 499 8.67 -6.48 10.00
N GLN A 500 8.09 -7.00 8.91
CA GLN A 500 7.39 -8.29 8.90
C GLN A 500 8.31 -9.45 9.27
N ALA A 501 9.53 -9.46 8.73
CA ALA A 501 10.56 -10.43 9.05
C ALA A 501 10.92 -10.39 10.54
N LEU A 502 11.26 -9.21 11.07
CA LEU A 502 11.64 -9.04 12.48
C LEU A 502 10.50 -9.39 13.44
N ARG A 503 9.25 -9.10 13.07
CA ARG A 503 8.08 -9.47 13.88
C ARG A 503 8.00 -10.98 14.09
N TRP A 504 8.20 -11.75 13.02
CA TRP A 504 8.23 -13.21 13.08
C TRP A 504 9.48 -13.72 13.81
N VAL A 505 10.66 -13.17 13.54
CA VAL A 505 11.91 -13.55 14.21
C VAL A 505 11.81 -13.38 15.73
N ASN A 506 11.14 -12.32 16.20
CA ASN A 506 10.95 -12.07 17.63
C ASN A 506 9.89 -12.98 18.26
N ASN A 507 8.93 -13.51 17.49
CA ASN A 507 7.81 -14.31 17.99
C ASN A 507 7.53 -15.50 17.05
N PRO A 508 8.47 -16.43 16.85
CA PRO A 508 8.36 -17.44 15.79
C PRO A 508 7.28 -18.49 16.06
N GLY A 509 6.78 -18.59 17.31
CA GLY A 509 5.68 -19.46 17.71
C GLY A 509 4.28 -18.88 17.48
N VAL A 510 4.16 -17.61 17.07
CA VAL A 510 2.87 -16.96 16.77
C VAL A 510 2.57 -17.08 15.28
N ASP A 511 1.37 -17.55 14.91
CA ASP A 511 0.95 -17.65 13.51
C ASP A 511 0.72 -16.26 12.91
N ASP A 512 1.62 -15.86 12.01
CA ASP A 512 1.56 -14.63 11.23
C ASP A 512 1.04 -14.88 9.80
N ARG A 513 0.40 -16.03 9.55
CA ARG A 513 -0.01 -16.53 8.23
C ARG A 513 1.15 -16.70 7.24
N GLY A 514 2.37 -16.85 7.75
CA GLY A 514 3.59 -17.05 6.96
C GLY A 514 4.17 -15.78 6.33
N VAL A 515 3.66 -14.60 6.70
CA VAL A 515 4.08 -13.30 6.13
C VAL A 515 5.55 -13.00 6.42
N GLY A 516 6.02 -13.22 7.64
CA GLY A 516 7.40 -12.92 8.03
C GLY A 516 8.42 -13.79 7.28
N GLN A 517 8.14 -15.09 7.12
CA GLN A 517 8.99 -15.96 6.31
C GLN A 517 8.94 -15.59 4.82
N ALA A 518 7.76 -15.18 4.30
CA ALA A 518 7.64 -14.70 2.93
C ALA A 518 8.42 -13.41 2.71
N ALA A 519 8.45 -12.50 3.69
CA ALA A 519 9.24 -11.28 3.64
C ALA A 519 10.75 -11.57 3.59
N ILE A 520 11.24 -12.50 4.42
CA ILE A 520 12.65 -12.95 4.39
C ILE A 520 13.00 -13.55 3.02
N ARG A 521 12.16 -14.44 2.48
CA ARG A 521 12.36 -15.02 1.14
C ARG A 521 12.35 -13.96 0.05
N GLY A 522 11.47 -12.96 0.15
CA GLY A 522 11.45 -11.81 -0.75
C GLY A 522 12.77 -11.04 -0.71
N MET A 523 13.31 -10.75 0.48
CA MET A 523 14.60 -10.08 0.63
C MET A 523 15.76 -10.92 0.06
N VAL A 524 15.81 -12.22 0.35
CA VAL A 524 16.81 -13.14 -0.21
C VAL A 524 16.71 -13.23 -1.72
N GLY A 525 15.50 -13.27 -2.28
CA GLY A 525 15.25 -13.26 -3.71
C GLY A 525 15.80 -12.00 -4.39
N GLU A 526 15.58 -10.83 -3.78
CA GLU A 526 16.14 -9.57 -4.26
C GLU A 526 17.67 -9.53 -4.17
N GLY A 527 18.26 -10.07 -3.10
CA GLY A 527 19.71 -10.19 -2.96
C GLY A 527 20.33 -11.06 -4.06
N ARG A 528 19.71 -12.19 -4.38
CA ARG A 528 20.12 -13.05 -5.51
C ARG A 528 19.96 -12.33 -6.86
N ARG A 529 18.88 -11.56 -7.04
CA ARG A 529 18.63 -10.76 -8.25
C ARG A 529 19.70 -9.67 -8.45
N LEU A 530 20.14 -9.01 -7.38
CA LEU A 530 21.25 -8.07 -7.40
C LEU A 530 22.59 -8.76 -7.70
N ALA A 531 22.82 -9.95 -7.13
CA ALA A 531 24.03 -10.73 -7.38
C ALA A 531 24.23 -11.08 -8.87
N GLY A 532 23.15 -11.20 -9.65
CA GLY A 532 23.21 -11.43 -11.09
C GLY A 532 23.91 -10.32 -11.89
N GLY A 533 23.94 -9.09 -11.36
CA GLY A 533 24.67 -7.96 -11.96
C GLY A 533 26.13 -7.83 -11.52
N LEU A 534 26.58 -8.65 -10.57
CA LEU A 534 27.92 -8.59 -9.97
C LEU A 534 28.90 -9.57 -10.61
N LEU A 535 30.19 -9.25 -10.57
CA LEU A 535 31.28 -10.08 -11.11
C LEU A 535 32.02 -10.85 -10.01
N GLY A 536 32.33 -12.12 -10.29
CA GLY A 536 33.27 -12.96 -9.55
C GLY A 536 33.10 -12.94 -8.02
N PRO A 537 34.08 -12.42 -7.24
CA PRO A 537 34.05 -12.44 -5.78
C PRO A 537 32.85 -11.71 -5.16
N TYR A 538 32.46 -10.55 -5.71
CA TYR A 538 31.35 -9.75 -5.17
C TYR A 538 30.00 -10.48 -5.30
N ARG A 539 29.84 -11.25 -6.37
CA ARG A 539 28.67 -12.10 -6.57
C ARG A 539 28.62 -13.23 -5.54
N GLN A 540 29.75 -13.89 -5.27
CA GLN A 540 29.84 -14.96 -4.28
C GLN A 540 29.57 -14.46 -2.86
N ASP A 541 30.05 -13.27 -2.50
CA ASP A 541 29.77 -12.66 -1.20
C ASP A 541 28.27 -12.42 -0.99
N MET A 542 27.60 -11.77 -1.96
CA MET A 542 26.15 -11.53 -1.91
C MET A 542 25.34 -12.83 -1.81
N VAL A 543 25.69 -13.84 -2.62
CA VAL A 543 25.03 -15.15 -2.60
C VAL A 543 25.26 -15.85 -1.24
N GLY A 544 26.47 -15.76 -0.68
CA GLY A 544 26.78 -16.33 0.64
C GLY A 544 25.94 -15.73 1.77
N ARG A 545 25.72 -14.40 1.76
CA ARG A 545 24.83 -13.72 2.74
C ARG A 545 23.37 -14.15 2.57
N CYS A 546 22.92 -14.30 1.33
CA CYS A 546 21.58 -14.82 0.99
C CYS A 546 21.39 -16.24 1.53
N ASP A 547 22.33 -17.15 1.25
CA ASP A 547 22.28 -18.56 1.68
C ASP A 547 22.29 -18.68 3.21
N ARG A 548 23.12 -17.88 3.90
CA ARG A 548 23.16 -17.83 5.37
C ARG A 548 21.82 -17.39 5.96
N THR A 549 21.24 -16.33 5.42
CA THR A 549 19.95 -15.79 5.89
C THR A 549 18.82 -16.81 5.69
N GLU A 550 18.77 -17.47 4.52
CA GLU A 550 17.79 -18.52 4.22
C GLU A 550 17.95 -19.73 5.17
N ALA A 551 19.19 -20.17 5.42
CA ALA A 551 19.47 -21.30 6.31
C ALA A 551 19.04 -21.02 7.77
N LEU A 552 19.34 -19.83 8.29
CA LEU A 552 18.94 -19.41 9.63
C LEU A 552 17.41 -19.33 9.76
N MET A 553 16.72 -18.79 8.74
CA MET A 553 15.26 -18.76 8.69
C MET A 553 14.66 -20.17 8.70
N THR A 554 15.16 -21.09 7.87
CA THR A 554 14.68 -22.48 7.85
C THR A 554 14.91 -23.17 9.20
N SER A 555 16.07 -22.97 9.81
CA SER A 555 16.37 -23.54 11.14
C SER A 555 15.41 -23.01 12.21
N LEU A 556 15.13 -21.70 12.23
CA LEU A 556 14.19 -21.10 13.19
C LEU A 556 12.76 -21.60 12.96
N ALA A 557 12.33 -21.71 11.71
CA ALA A 557 11.01 -22.24 11.36
C ALA A 557 10.84 -23.71 11.78
N ASP A 558 11.87 -24.54 11.58
CA ASP A 558 11.85 -25.94 12.01
C ASP A 558 11.77 -26.09 13.54
N MET A 559 12.50 -25.25 14.29
CA MET A 559 12.44 -25.23 15.76
C MET A 559 11.07 -24.78 16.26
N ALA A 560 10.51 -23.71 15.67
CA ALA A 560 9.18 -23.23 16.01
C ALA A 560 8.08 -24.27 15.71
N GLY A 561 8.19 -24.96 14.56
CA GLY A 561 7.27 -26.04 14.19
C GLY A 561 7.29 -27.25 15.12
N ARG A 562 8.37 -27.44 15.89
CA ARG A 562 8.47 -28.46 16.95
C ARG A 562 7.95 -27.98 18.32
N GLY A 563 7.52 -26.72 18.42
CA GLY A 563 7.11 -26.09 19.68
C GLY A 563 8.27 -25.57 20.52
N GLU A 564 9.49 -25.49 19.98
CA GLU A 564 10.71 -25.06 20.67
C GLU A 564 11.02 -23.56 20.47
N ALA A 565 10.01 -22.75 20.12
CA ALA A 565 10.15 -21.34 19.76
C ALA A 565 10.82 -20.49 20.86
N GLU A 566 10.60 -20.81 22.13
CA GLU A 566 11.13 -20.09 23.29
C GLU A 566 12.46 -20.64 23.82
N ALA A 567 12.98 -21.71 23.23
CA ALA A 567 14.20 -22.35 23.70
C ALA A 567 15.42 -21.42 23.56
N PRO A 568 16.44 -21.49 24.45
CA PRO A 568 17.62 -20.63 24.37
C PRO A 568 18.34 -20.69 23.03
N HIS A 569 18.40 -21.87 22.39
CA HIS A 569 18.99 -22.02 21.06
C HIS A 569 18.14 -21.36 19.97
N ALA A 570 16.81 -21.39 20.08
CA ALA A 570 15.92 -20.71 19.14
C ALA A 570 16.08 -19.19 19.24
N ARG A 571 16.18 -18.66 20.46
CA ARG A 571 16.48 -17.23 20.71
C ARG A 571 17.85 -16.82 20.16
N ALA A 572 18.87 -17.68 20.29
CA ALA A 572 20.19 -17.43 19.71
C ALA A 572 20.15 -17.40 18.18
N THR A 573 19.46 -18.35 17.53
CA THR A 573 19.27 -18.36 16.08
C THR A 573 18.46 -17.14 15.61
N ALA A 574 17.44 -16.72 16.37
CA ALA A 574 16.67 -15.51 16.08
C ALA A 574 17.56 -14.25 16.11
N ALA A 575 18.44 -14.11 17.10
CA ALA A 575 19.39 -13.00 17.17
C ALA A 575 20.38 -13.01 15.98
N GLN A 576 20.94 -14.17 15.63
CA GLN A 576 21.81 -14.32 14.46
C GLN A 576 21.10 -13.97 13.15
N LEU A 577 19.84 -14.39 13.01
CA LEU A 577 19.02 -14.08 11.85
C LEU A 577 18.71 -12.58 11.77
N GLN A 578 18.41 -11.94 12.91
CA GLN A 578 18.19 -10.49 12.97
C GLN A 578 19.41 -9.71 12.47
N ASP A 579 20.63 -10.09 12.88
CA ASP A 579 21.85 -9.43 12.43
C ASP A 579 22.16 -9.74 10.96
N SER A 580 21.98 -10.98 10.52
CA SER A 580 22.12 -11.38 9.11
C SER A 580 21.17 -10.61 8.20
N LEU A 581 19.94 -10.34 8.64
CA LEU A 581 18.97 -9.55 7.89
C LEU A 581 19.39 -8.08 7.76
N LYS A 582 19.92 -7.47 8.83
CA LYS A 582 20.42 -6.08 8.79
C LYS A 582 21.61 -5.95 7.84
N ASP A 583 22.52 -6.89 7.91
CA ASP A 583 23.71 -6.97 7.06
C ASP A 583 23.35 -7.17 5.59
N LEU A 584 22.45 -8.12 5.29
CA LEU A 584 21.93 -8.33 3.94
C LEU A 584 21.24 -7.06 3.40
N ARG A 585 20.41 -6.40 4.21
CA ARG A 585 19.72 -5.14 3.86
C ARG A 585 20.72 -4.08 3.42
N GLN A 586 21.74 -3.81 4.25
CA GLN A 586 22.75 -2.80 3.97
C GLN A 586 23.52 -3.12 2.68
N HIS A 587 24.00 -4.36 2.54
CA HIS A 587 24.80 -4.73 1.39
C HIS A 587 24.00 -4.71 0.07
N MET A 588 22.71 -5.08 0.11
CA MET A 588 21.83 -4.94 -1.06
C MET A 588 21.64 -3.48 -1.47
N GLN A 589 21.48 -2.55 -0.51
CA GLN A 589 21.36 -1.12 -0.78
C GLN A 589 22.63 -0.54 -1.40
N GLU A 590 23.81 -0.93 -0.90
CA GLU A 590 25.10 -0.54 -1.47
C GLU A 590 25.23 -0.97 -2.94
N VAL A 591 24.99 -2.25 -3.23
CA VAL A 591 25.07 -2.80 -4.59
C VAL A 591 24.06 -2.14 -5.53
N MET A 592 22.82 -1.97 -5.08
CA MET A 592 21.76 -1.30 -5.85
C MET A 592 22.14 0.14 -6.19
N THR A 593 22.70 0.88 -5.24
CA THR A 593 23.13 2.28 -5.44
C THR A 593 24.22 2.39 -6.50
N GLN A 594 25.18 1.46 -6.51
CA GLN A 594 26.22 1.39 -7.54
C GLN A 594 25.62 1.08 -8.92
N GLU A 595 24.72 0.10 -9.01
CA GLU A 595 24.06 -0.25 -10.26
C GLU A 595 23.24 0.92 -10.83
N VAL A 596 22.52 1.66 -9.98
CA VAL A 596 21.77 2.87 -10.40
C VAL A 596 22.71 3.97 -10.86
N SER A 597 23.79 4.25 -10.12
CA SER A 597 24.80 5.24 -10.50
C SER A 597 25.34 4.97 -11.91
N ASP A 598 25.56 3.70 -12.26
CA ASP A 598 26.03 3.30 -13.58
C ASP A 598 24.95 3.35 -14.66
N VAL A 599 23.80 2.73 -14.43
CA VAL A 599 22.76 2.55 -15.45
C VAL A 599 22.08 3.88 -15.79
N PHE A 600 21.81 4.72 -14.79
CA PHE A 600 21.13 6.01 -14.95
C PHE A 600 22.10 7.18 -15.16
N SER A 601 23.39 6.91 -15.37
CA SER A 601 24.36 7.93 -15.79
C SER A 601 24.06 8.48 -17.19
N ASP A 602 23.45 7.67 -18.06
CA ASP A 602 22.98 8.07 -19.38
C ASP A 602 21.70 7.35 -19.74
N THR A 603 20.62 8.11 -19.79
CA THR A 603 19.28 7.60 -20.08
C THR A 603 18.81 7.94 -21.49
N THR A 604 19.51 8.80 -22.24
CA THR A 604 18.99 9.39 -23.49
C THR A 604 19.86 9.17 -24.72
N THR A 605 21.13 8.78 -24.60
CA THR A 605 21.98 8.59 -25.78
C THR A 605 21.43 7.53 -26.75
N PRO A 606 20.95 6.36 -26.30
CA PRO A 606 20.45 5.35 -27.23
C PRO A 606 19.27 5.83 -28.08
N ILE A 607 18.32 6.57 -27.49
CA ILE A 607 17.19 7.15 -28.26
C ILE A 607 17.63 8.29 -29.18
N LYS A 608 18.65 9.08 -28.79
CA LYS A 608 19.26 10.09 -29.66
C LYS A 608 19.95 9.47 -30.87
N LEU A 609 20.67 8.36 -30.69
CA LEU A 609 21.30 7.61 -31.78
C LEU A 609 20.25 6.97 -32.71
N LEU A 610 19.14 6.46 -32.15
CA LEU A 610 18.00 5.98 -32.93
C LEU A 610 17.38 7.11 -33.76
N ALA A 611 17.21 8.31 -33.20
CA ALA A 611 16.69 9.46 -33.93
C ALA A 611 17.59 9.85 -35.12
N VAL A 612 18.92 9.89 -34.90
CA VAL A 612 19.88 10.15 -35.98
C VAL A 612 19.79 9.09 -37.08
N ALA A 613 19.73 7.80 -36.71
CA ALA A 613 19.60 6.71 -37.67
C ALA A 613 18.28 6.75 -38.45
N ALA A 614 17.16 7.10 -37.80
CA ALA A 614 15.86 7.25 -38.45
C ALA A 614 15.84 8.37 -39.51
N THR A 615 16.58 9.44 -39.26
CA THR A 615 16.73 10.58 -40.19
C THR A 615 17.86 10.43 -41.20
N ALA A 616 18.56 9.29 -41.22
CA ALA A 616 19.70 9.08 -42.10
C ALA A 616 19.30 9.28 -43.59
N PRO A 617 20.15 9.94 -44.40
CA PRO A 617 19.92 10.12 -45.82
C PRO A 617 19.62 8.80 -46.55
N PRO A 618 18.77 8.78 -47.60
CA PRO A 618 18.40 7.56 -48.31
C PRO A 618 19.58 6.81 -48.94
N ASP A 619 20.65 7.52 -49.27
CA ASP A 619 21.90 7.04 -49.86
C ASP A 619 22.95 6.59 -48.84
N ALA A 620 22.65 6.67 -47.53
CA ALA A 620 23.57 6.23 -46.50
C ALA A 620 23.87 4.72 -46.60
N PRO A 621 25.14 4.30 -46.55
CA PRO A 621 25.50 2.88 -46.62
C PRO A 621 24.96 2.12 -45.40
N ASN A 622 24.46 0.90 -45.62
CA ASN A 622 23.90 0.01 -44.59
C ASN A 622 22.82 0.67 -43.72
N ARG A 623 22.08 1.65 -44.27
CA ARG A 623 21.06 2.43 -43.55
C ARG A 623 20.10 1.59 -42.71
N GLN A 624 19.60 0.48 -43.27
CA GLN A 624 18.69 -0.42 -42.56
C GLN A 624 19.39 -1.15 -41.41
N GLU A 625 20.56 -1.73 -41.65
CA GLU A 625 21.32 -2.49 -40.65
C GLU A 625 21.73 -1.60 -39.47
N VAL A 626 22.23 -0.38 -39.77
CA VAL A 626 22.58 0.61 -38.74
C VAL A 626 21.33 1.02 -37.94
N PHE A 627 20.18 1.21 -38.59
CA PHE A 627 18.94 1.48 -37.89
C PHE A 627 18.54 0.33 -36.97
N GLU A 628 18.55 -0.92 -37.44
CA GLU A 628 18.21 -2.09 -36.62
C GLU A 628 19.15 -2.24 -35.42
N GLU A 629 20.45 -2.01 -35.61
CA GLU A 629 21.43 -2.01 -34.52
C GLU A 629 21.11 -0.92 -33.47
N ARG A 630 20.80 0.31 -33.90
CA ARG A 630 20.45 1.40 -32.98
C ARG A 630 19.10 1.18 -32.29
N ALA A 631 18.12 0.61 -32.99
CA ALA A 631 16.84 0.23 -32.43
C ALA A 631 17.01 -0.87 -31.36
N GLY A 632 17.74 -1.94 -31.66
CA GLY A 632 18.00 -3.02 -30.69
C GLY A 632 18.79 -2.55 -29.47
N ASN A 633 19.77 -1.65 -29.66
CA ASN A 633 20.50 -1.02 -28.56
C ASN A 633 19.59 -0.16 -27.67
N PHE A 634 18.68 0.62 -28.26
CA PHE A 634 17.69 1.41 -27.54
C PHE A 634 16.75 0.51 -26.71
N GLU A 635 16.20 -0.54 -27.31
CA GLU A 635 15.29 -1.47 -26.63
C GLU A 635 15.98 -2.21 -25.47
N THR A 636 17.20 -2.68 -25.70
CA THR A 636 18.02 -3.34 -24.66
C THR A 636 18.31 -2.38 -23.50
N HIS A 637 18.67 -1.14 -23.81
CA HIS A 637 18.95 -0.12 -22.80
C HIS A 637 17.68 0.28 -22.02
N ALA A 638 16.55 0.48 -22.69
CA ALA A 638 15.26 0.77 -22.06
C ALA A 638 14.84 -0.37 -21.10
N GLY A 639 15.04 -1.63 -21.51
CA GLY A 639 14.83 -2.79 -20.65
C GLY A 639 15.73 -2.78 -19.41
N ARG A 640 17.01 -2.42 -19.56
CA ARG A 640 17.98 -2.31 -18.46
C ARG A 640 17.63 -1.18 -17.47
N LEU A 641 17.18 -0.02 -17.97
CA LEU A 641 16.66 1.07 -17.13
C LEU A 641 15.47 0.57 -16.28
N GLY A 642 14.51 -0.10 -16.93
CA GLY A 642 13.34 -0.65 -16.24
C GLY A 642 13.69 -1.70 -15.18
N ALA A 643 14.60 -2.63 -15.49
CA ALA A 643 15.04 -3.66 -14.55
C ALA A 643 15.78 -3.07 -13.33
N THR A 644 16.62 -2.05 -13.55
CA THR A 644 17.36 -1.37 -12.48
C THR A 644 16.43 -0.54 -11.60
N ALA A 645 15.46 0.14 -12.21
CA ALA A 645 14.41 0.83 -11.47
C ALA A 645 13.58 -0.11 -10.57
N GLU A 646 13.21 -1.29 -11.07
CA GLU A 646 12.51 -2.30 -10.25
C GLU A 646 13.38 -2.81 -9.08
N LYS A 647 14.71 -2.84 -9.22
CA LYS A 647 15.62 -3.14 -8.11
C LYS A 647 15.67 -2.02 -7.08
N ALA A 648 15.74 -0.77 -7.53
CA ALA A 648 15.68 0.40 -6.66
C ALA A 648 14.35 0.47 -5.90
N ALA A 649 13.22 0.15 -6.55
CA ALA A 649 11.92 0.09 -5.89
C ALA A 649 11.83 -1.04 -4.85
N ALA A 650 12.49 -2.18 -5.08
CA ALA A 650 12.42 -3.33 -4.17
C ALA A 650 13.35 -3.22 -2.96
N VAL A 651 14.49 -2.54 -3.10
CA VAL A 651 15.60 -2.51 -2.14
C VAL A 651 15.90 -1.10 -1.61
N GLY A 652 15.39 -0.06 -2.25
CA GLY A 652 15.62 1.32 -1.85
C GLY A 652 14.94 1.74 -0.55
N THR A 653 15.12 3.00 -0.20
CA THR A 653 14.49 3.69 0.95
C THR A 653 13.11 4.28 0.61
N ALA A 654 12.53 3.88 -0.52
CA ALA A 654 11.26 4.40 -1.00
C ALA A 654 10.08 3.98 -0.12
N ASN A 655 9.14 4.92 0.06
CA ASN A 655 7.82 4.62 0.60
C ASN A 655 6.95 3.87 -0.43
N LYS A 656 5.77 3.40 -0.01
CA LYS A 656 4.85 2.63 -0.87
C LYS A 656 4.48 3.39 -2.15
N SER A 657 4.18 4.68 -2.07
CA SER A 657 3.80 5.50 -3.23
C SER A 657 4.92 5.64 -4.25
N THR A 658 6.16 5.85 -3.80
CA THR A 658 7.32 5.98 -4.69
C THR A 658 7.61 4.64 -5.38
N VAL A 659 7.51 3.51 -4.67
CA VAL A 659 7.60 2.17 -5.26
C VAL A 659 6.54 1.95 -6.35
N GLU A 660 5.28 2.32 -6.07
CA GLU A 660 4.20 2.20 -7.05
C GLU A 660 4.40 3.13 -8.26
N GLY A 661 4.87 4.36 -8.02
CA GLY A 661 5.22 5.32 -9.07
C GLY A 661 6.34 4.83 -9.98
N ILE A 662 7.37 4.18 -9.42
CA ILE A 662 8.45 3.53 -10.18
C ILE A 662 7.87 2.40 -11.02
N HIS A 663 7.10 1.48 -10.44
CA HIS A 663 6.48 0.39 -11.19
C HIS A 663 5.59 0.88 -12.33
N ALA A 664 4.83 1.96 -12.13
CA ALA A 664 4.03 2.58 -13.17
C ALA A 664 4.91 3.17 -14.29
N ALA A 665 5.98 3.88 -13.95
CA ALA A 665 6.96 4.41 -14.91
C ALA A 665 7.66 3.31 -15.71
N VAL A 666 8.04 2.21 -15.07
CA VAL A 666 8.65 1.05 -15.75
C VAL A 666 7.64 0.39 -16.69
N LYS A 667 6.38 0.25 -16.27
CA LYS A 667 5.31 -0.27 -17.14
C LYS A 667 5.13 0.63 -18.38
N HIS A 668 5.06 1.94 -18.19
CA HIS A 668 4.93 2.91 -19.29
C HIS A 668 6.15 2.87 -20.22
N ALA A 669 7.37 2.78 -19.68
CA ALA A 669 8.59 2.67 -20.49
C ALA A 669 8.57 1.41 -21.37
N ARG A 670 8.18 0.26 -20.80
CA ARG A 670 8.06 -1.01 -21.55
C ARG A 670 7.00 -0.94 -22.65
N GLU A 671 5.87 -0.29 -22.38
CA GLU A 671 4.77 -0.12 -23.34
C GLU A 671 5.13 0.85 -24.48
N LEU A 672 5.78 1.98 -24.18
CA LEU A 672 6.16 3.00 -25.16
C LEU A 672 7.36 2.62 -26.04
N THR A 673 8.31 1.84 -25.51
CA THR A 673 9.56 1.50 -26.21
C THR A 673 9.33 0.92 -27.61
N PRO A 674 8.47 -0.11 -27.83
CA PRO A 674 8.18 -0.62 -29.17
C PRO A 674 7.44 0.38 -30.07
N GLN A 675 6.63 1.28 -29.47
CA GLN A 675 5.90 2.29 -30.23
C GLN A 675 6.86 3.35 -30.79
N VAL A 676 7.85 3.76 -30.00
CA VAL A 676 8.94 4.65 -30.44
C VAL A 676 9.75 4.01 -31.57
N THR A 677 10.15 2.74 -31.43
CA THR A 677 10.86 2.02 -32.50
C THR A 677 10.04 1.95 -33.78
N SER A 678 8.72 1.71 -33.67
CA SER A 678 7.80 1.66 -34.81
C SER A 678 7.67 3.03 -35.49
N ALA A 679 7.49 4.11 -34.73
CA ALA A 679 7.45 5.48 -35.25
C ALA A 679 8.77 5.88 -35.94
N ALA A 680 9.91 5.50 -35.35
CA ALA A 680 11.23 5.70 -35.96
C ALA A 680 11.38 4.94 -37.29
N ARG A 681 10.83 3.71 -37.38
CA ARG A 681 10.83 2.89 -38.58
C ARG A 681 9.93 3.48 -39.69
N ILE A 682 8.77 4.07 -39.32
CA ILE A 682 7.92 4.81 -40.27
C ILE A 682 8.71 6.00 -40.85
N LEU A 683 9.41 6.75 -40.01
CA LEU A 683 10.24 7.88 -40.45
C LEU A 683 11.38 7.43 -41.38
N LEU A 684 12.05 6.31 -41.06
CA LEU A 684 13.08 5.72 -41.91
C LEU A 684 12.53 5.38 -43.31
N LYS A 685 11.34 4.76 -43.37
CA LYS A 685 10.67 4.37 -44.63
C LYS A 685 10.15 5.56 -45.43
N ASN A 686 9.95 6.72 -44.80
CA ASN A 686 9.38 7.92 -45.44
C ASN A 686 10.26 9.17 -45.21
N PRO A 687 11.46 9.25 -45.82
CA PRO A 687 12.36 10.38 -45.65
C PRO A 687 11.69 11.72 -46.05
N GLY A 688 11.82 12.75 -45.21
CA GLY A 688 11.24 14.08 -45.46
C GLY A 688 9.74 14.21 -45.21
N ASN A 689 9.04 13.13 -44.81
CA ASN A 689 7.63 13.21 -44.47
C ASN A 689 7.41 13.92 -43.12
N LYS A 690 6.80 15.11 -43.16
CA LYS A 690 6.54 15.93 -41.97
C LYS A 690 5.67 15.22 -40.94
N ALA A 691 4.63 14.48 -41.36
CA ALA A 691 3.75 13.76 -40.44
C ALA A 691 4.48 12.62 -39.73
N ALA A 692 5.41 11.93 -40.42
CA ALA A 692 6.22 10.88 -39.82
C ALA A 692 7.19 11.45 -38.78
N TYR A 693 7.79 12.62 -39.07
CA TYR A 693 8.67 13.31 -38.13
C TYR A 693 7.91 13.79 -36.88
N GLU A 694 6.76 14.46 -37.07
CA GLU A 694 5.90 14.90 -35.97
C GLU A 694 5.47 13.72 -35.07
N HIS A 695 5.11 12.58 -35.67
CA HIS A 695 4.73 11.38 -34.94
C HIS A 695 5.89 10.80 -34.13
N PHE A 696 7.06 10.63 -34.76
CA PHE A 696 8.25 10.15 -34.07
C PHE A 696 8.70 11.09 -32.95
N ASP A 697 8.70 12.40 -33.18
CA ASP A 697 9.10 13.38 -32.16
C ASP A 697 8.15 13.35 -30.95
N THR A 698 6.84 13.22 -31.19
CA THR A 698 5.83 13.05 -30.12
C THR A 698 6.13 11.81 -29.28
N MET A 699 6.31 10.65 -29.92
CA MET A 699 6.60 9.38 -29.23
C MET A 699 7.93 9.42 -28.49
N LYS A 700 8.97 9.98 -29.12
CA LYS A 700 10.30 10.16 -28.53
C LYS A 700 10.21 11.00 -27.26
N ASN A 701 9.56 12.15 -27.32
CA ASN A 701 9.47 13.07 -26.19
C ASN A 701 8.65 12.44 -25.05
N GLN A 702 7.53 11.79 -25.35
CA GLN A 702 6.75 11.08 -24.34
C GLN A 702 7.54 9.97 -23.62
N TRP A 703 8.39 9.24 -24.35
CA TRP A 703 9.29 8.26 -23.73
C TRP A 703 10.36 8.93 -22.86
N ILE A 704 10.96 10.03 -23.33
CA ILE A 704 11.96 10.81 -22.57
C ILE A 704 11.35 11.35 -21.29
N ASP A 705 10.18 12.00 -21.36
CA ASP A 705 9.48 12.56 -20.21
C ASP A 705 9.19 11.49 -19.15
N ASN A 706 8.74 10.29 -19.57
CA ASN A 706 8.53 9.17 -18.66
C ASN A 706 9.85 8.67 -18.03
N VAL A 707 10.95 8.65 -18.78
CA VAL A 707 12.28 8.23 -18.26
C VAL A 707 12.88 9.30 -17.33
N GLU A 708 12.63 10.58 -17.57
CA GLU A 708 13.01 11.66 -16.64
C GLU A 708 12.24 11.55 -15.32
N ARG A 709 10.93 11.30 -15.40
CA ARG A 709 10.09 10.99 -14.22
C ARG A 709 10.58 9.74 -13.51
N LEU A 710 10.89 8.67 -14.24
CA LEU A 710 11.44 7.43 -13.68
C LEU A 710 12.74 7.70 -12.93
N THR A 711 13.63 8.50 -13.52
CA THR A 711 14.92 8.86 -12.92
C THR A 711 14.71 9.63 -11.62
N GLY A 712 13.77 10.59 -11.59
CA GLY A 712 13.41 11.31 -10.36
C GLY A 712 12.94 10.40 -9.23
N LEU A 713 12.04 9.45 -9.54
CA LEU A 713 11.53 8.50 -8.56
C LEU A 713 12.60 7.49 -8.08
N VAL A 714 13.48 7.06 -8.98
CA VAL A 714 14.60 6.17 -8.64
C VAL A 714 15.61 6.89 -7.76
N ASP A 715 15.92 8.16 -8.05
CA ASP A 715 16.83 8.96 -7.21
C ASP A 715 16.22 9.20 -5.82
N GLU A 716 14.91 9.39 -5.72
CA GLU A 716 14.19 9.49 -4.44
C GLU A 716 14.21 8.19 -3.63
N ALA A 717 14.29 7.04 -4.30
CA ALA A 717 14.38 5.73 -3.67
C ALA A 717 15.77 5.40 -3.10
N ILE A 718 16.75 6.30 -3.27
CA ILE A 718 18.14 6.08 -2.89
C ILE A 718 18.57 7.20 -1.94
N ASP A 719 19.36 6.84 -0.93
CA ASP A 719 20.00 7.82 -0.07
C ASP A 719 20.94 8.72 -0.89
N THR A 720 20.68 10.04 -0.86
CA THR A 720 21.41 11.02 -1.65
C THR A 720 22.91 10.97 -1.36
N LYS A 721 23.31 10.82 -0.10
CA LYS A 721 24.73 10.74 0.28
C LYS A 721 25.39 9.52 -0.35
N SER A 722 24.76 8.35 -0.23
CA SER A 722 25.22 7.10 -0.84
C SER A 722 25.33 7.20 -2.36
N LEU A 723 24.39 7.89 -3.02
CA LEU A 723 24.43 8.13 -4.46
C LEU A 723 25.61 9.05 -4.85
N LEU A 724 25.90 10.08 -4.07
CA LEU A 724 27.04 10.97 -4.27
C LEU A 724 28.37 10.23 -4.06
N ASP A 725 28.47 9.39 -3.02
CA ASP A 725 29.64 8.53 -2.76
C ASP A 725 29.89 7.55 -3.92
N ALA A 726 28.83 6.88 -4.39
CA ALA A 726 28.92 5.99 -5.55
C ALA A 726 29.31 6.73 -6.84
N SER A 727 28.81 7.95 -7.03
CA SER A 727 29.15 8.77 -8.20
C SER A 727 30.60 9.26 -8.16
N GLU A 728 31.09 9.67 -6.99
CA GLU A 728 32.49 10.06 -6.78
C GLU A 728 33.44 8.89 -7.08
N GLU A 729 33.14 7.70 -6.54
CA GLU A 729 33.94 6.49 -6.74
C GLU A 729 33.92 6.03 -8.22
N ALA A 730 32.77 6.14 -8.89
CA ALA A 730 32.68 5.82 -10.30
C ALA A 730 33.46 6.80 -11.18
N ILE A 731 33.51 8.09 -10.81
CA ILE A 731 34.36 9.08 -11.49
C ILE A 731 35.84 8.72 -11.32
N LYS A 732 36.29 8.30 -10.12
CA LYS A 732 37.67 7.83 -9.90
C LYS A 732 38.02 6.67 -10.84
N LYS A 733 37.15 5.66 -10.92
CA LYS A 733 37.33 4.52 -11.84
C LYS A 733 37.38 4.94 -13.31
N ASP A 734 36.55 5.90 -13.72
CA ASP A 734 36.56 6.40 -15.10
C ASP A 734 37.83 7.23 -15.41
N ILE A 735 38.38 7.96 -14.43
CA ILE A 735 39.69 8.62 -14.54
C ILE A 735 40.80 7.58 -14.75
N ASP A 736 40.78 6.47 -14.01
CA ASP A 736 41.77 5.40 -14.17
C ASP A 736 41.66 4.71 -15.54
N LYS A 737 40.44 4.50 -16.06
CA LYS A 737 40.25 4.02 -17.45
C LYS A 737 40.85 5.00 -18.46
N CYS A 738 40.68 6.31 -18.27
CA CYS A 738 41.32 7.31 -19.12
C CYS A 738 42.85 7.26 -19.03
N ARG A 739 43.42 7.04 -17.84
CA ARG A 739 44.88 6.84 -17.67
C ARG A 739 45.38 5.64 -18.45
N VAL A 740 44.68 4.50 -18.36
CA VAL A 740 45.01 3.29 -19.14
C VAL A 740 44.86 3.55 -20.64
N ALA A 741 43.82 4.26 -21.08
CA ALA A 741 43.63 4.63 -22.48
C ALA A 741 44.78 5.52 -23.01
N MET A 742 45.26 6.47 -22.21
CA MET A 742 46.42 7.30 -22.55
C MET A 742 47.71 6.49 -22.61
N ALA A 743 47.92 5.56 -21.67
CA ALA A 743 49.08 4.67 -21.67
C ALA A 743 49.10 3.74 -22.90
N ASN A 744 47.92 3.27 -23.32
CA ASN A 744 47.75 2.37 -24.46
C ASN A 744 47.52 3.10 -25.80
N VAL A 745 47.58 4.45 -25.82
CA VAL A 745 47.41 5.26 -27.04
C VAL A 745 46.03 5.02 -27.71
N GLN A 746 44.97 4.98 -26.91
CA GLN A 746 43.59 4.73 -27.36
C GLN A 746 42.70 6.00 -27.21
N PRO A 747 42.72 6.93 -28.19
CA PRO A 747 41.97 8.19 -28.09
C PRO A 747 40.45 8.00 -28.01
N GLN A 748 39.90 6.95 -28.64
CA GLN A 748 38.46 6.65 -28.54
C GLN A 748 38.05 6.27 -27.10
N MET A 749 38.87 5.46 -26.42
CA MET A 749 38.61 5.05 -25.03
C MET A 749 38.78 6.22 -24.06
N LEU A 750 39.71 7.14 -24.32
CA LEU A 750 39.85 8.38 -23.57
C LEU A 750 38.59 9.25 -23.69
N VAL A 751 38.10 9.49 -24.91
CA VAL A 751 36.90 10.31 -25.16
C VAL A 751 35.67 9.66 -24.52
N ALA A 752 35.53 8.34 -24.61
CA ALA A 752 34.45 7.61 -23.94
C ALA A 752 34.50 7.78 -22.41
N GLY A 753 35.68 7.67 -21.81
CA GLY A 753 35.88 7.88 -20.37
C GLY A 753 35.59 9.33 -19.93
N ALA A 754 36.11 10.33 -20.67
CA ALA A 754 35.83 11.75 -20.40
C ALA A 754 34.33 12.07 -20.51
N THR A 755 33.64 11.47 -21.49
CA THR A 755 32.19 11.60 -21.65
C THR A 755 31.42 10.96 -20.49
N SER A 756 31.92 9.84 -19.95
CA SER A 756 31.39 9.21 -18.73
C SER A 756 31.52 10.14 -17.52
N ILE A 757 32.71 10.70 -17.30
CA ILE A 757 32.97 11.64 -16.19
C ILE A 757 32.04 12.86 -16.29
N ALA A 758 31.92 13.47 -17.47
CA ALA A 758 31.04 14.61 -17.69
C ALA A 758 29.56 14.29 -17.40
N ARG A 759 29.08 13.11 -17.81
CA ARG A 759 27.69 12.68 -17.54
C ARG A 759 27.45 12.47 -16.06
N ARG A 760 28.36 11.80 -15.34
CA ARG A 760 28.26 11.62 -13.88
C ARG A 760 28.30 12.96 -13.13
N ALA A 761 29.17 13.88 -13.51
CA ALA A 761 29.22 15.22 -12.93
C ALA A 761 27.90 16.00 -13.16
N ASN A 762 27.32 15.94 -14.36
CA ASN A 762 26.01 16.55 -14.63
C ASN A 762 24.87 15.88 -13.84
N ARG A 763 24.92 14.56 -13.61
CA ARG A 763 23.96 13.86 -12.75
C ARG A 763 24.07 14.32 -11.29
N VAL A 764 25.28 14.51 -10.77
CA VAL A 764 25.50 15.10 -9.42
C VAL A 764 24.87 16.49 -9.33
N LEU A 765 25.05 17.34 -10.35
CA LEU A 765 24.40 18.66 -10.40
C LEU A 765 22.88 18.57 -10.41
N LEU A 766 22.32 17.61 -11.16
CA LEU A 766 20.87 17.40 -11.23
C LEU A 766 20.29 16.99 -9.87
N VAL A 767 20.96 16.06 -9.19
CA VAL A 767 20.57 15.62 -7.83
C VAL A 767 20.67 16.78 -6.84
N ALA A 768 21.78 17.52 -6.84
CA ALA A 768 21.95 18.67 -5.97
C ALA A 768 20.89 19.76 -6.20
N LYS A 769 20.56 20.04 -7.47
CA LYS A 769 19.50 20.99 -7.83
C LYS A 769 18.13 20.56 -7.29
N ARG A 770 17.77 19.28 -7.43
CA ARG A 770 16.51 18.74 -6.90
C ARG A 770 16.43 18.85 -5.38
N GLU A 771 17.51 18.56 -4.67
CA GLU A 771 17.53 18.67 -3.20
C GLU A 771 17.47 20.13 -2.72
N VAL A 772 18.01 21.07 -3.49
CA VAL A 772 17.85 22.53 -3.26
C VAL A 772 16.41 23.01 -3.53
N GLU A 773 15.71 22.40 -4.49
CA GLU A 773 14.29 22.66 -4.77
C GLU A 773 13.36 22.02 -3.73
N ASN A 774 13.78 20.90 -3.12
CA ASN A 774 13.09 20.19 -2.07
C ASN A 774 13.19 20.88 -0.70
N SER A 775 14.33 21.49 -0.40
CA SER A 775 14.58 22.14 0.90
C SER A 775 14.13 23.60 0.93
N GLU A 776 13.61 24.03 2.08
CA GLU A 776 13.28 25.41 2.43
C GLU A 776 14.29 26.03 3.42
N ASP A 777 15.28 25.26 3.90
CA ASP A 777 16.37 25.77 4.74
C ASP A 777 17.35 26.64 3.92
N PRO A 778 17.44 27.96 4.17
CA PRO A 778 18.33 28.84 3.41
C PRO A 778 19.79 28.41 3.48
N ARG A 779 20.27 27.96 4.65
CA ARG A 779 21.69 27.66 4.87
C ARG A 779 22.13 26.44 4.06
N PHE A 780 21.35 25.37 4.12
CA PHE A 780 21.59 24.18 3.30
C PHE A 780 21.52 24.51 1.81
N ARG A 781 20.48 25.25 1.37
CA ARG A 781 20.30 25.61 -0.05
C ARG A 781 21.47 26.41 -0.59
N ASP A 782 21.96 27.40 0.14
CA ASP A 782 23.06 28.25 -0.30
C ASP A 782 24.39 27.47 -0.34
N THR A 783 24.63 26.60 0.65
CA THR A 783 25.82 25.75 0.69
C THR A 783 25.87 24.79 -0.50
N VAL A 784 24.76 24.08 -0.77
CA VAL A 784 24.67 23.13 -1.89
C VAL A 784 24.72 23.85 -3.24
N LYS A 785 24.07 25.01 -3.40
CA LYS A 785 24.18 25.83 -4.62
C LYS A 785 25.61 26.25 -4.89
N HIS A 786 26.30 26.77 -3.87
CA HIS A 786 27.69 27.20 -4.01
C HIS A 786 28.61 26.05 -4.45
N ALA A 787 28.49 24.87 -3.82
CA ALA A 787 29.24 23.68 -4.22
C ALA A 787 28.90 23.23 -5.65
N SER A 788 27.63 23.31 -6.04
CA SER A 788 27.15 22.97 -7.38
C SER A 788 27.69 23.93 -8.45
N ASP A 789 27.74 25.23 -8.16
CA ASP A 789 28.31 26.23 -9.06
C ASP A 789 29.78 25.94 -9.32
N ILE A 790 30.56 25.60 -8.28
CA ILE A 790 31.97 25.20 -8.43
C ILE A 790 32.08 23.99 -9.36
N LEU A 791 31.27 22.94 -9.16
CA LEU A 791 31.30 21.75 -10.00
C LEU A 791 30.97 22.07 -11.47
N SER A 792 29.92 22.87 -11.73
CA SER A 792 29.51 23.26 -13.08
C SER A 792 30.64 23.91 -13.89
N HIS A 793 31.42 24.81 -13.26
CA HIS A 793 32.54 25.49 -13.92
C HIS A 793 33.73 24.58 -14.24
N THR A 794 33.80 23.37 -13.66
CA THR A 794 34.91 22.42 -13.91
C THR A 794 34.68 21.49 -15.11
N ILE A 795 33.43 21.31 -15.57
CA ILE A 795 33.09 20.31 -16.59
C ILE A 795 33.61 20.70 -17.97
N SER A 796 33.36 21.93 -18.42
CA SER A 796 33.75 22.39 -19.76
C SER A 796 35.27 22.35 -19.99
N PRO A 797 36.11 22.87 -19.06
CA PRO A 797 37.57 22.75 -19.17
C PRO A 797 38.05 21.30 -19.34
N MET A 798 37.52 20.35 -18.55
CA MET A 798 37.90 18.94 -18.66
C MET A 798 37.56 18.36 -20.04
N VAL A 799 36.40 18.69 -20.60
CA VAL A 799 36.00 18.21 -21.93
C VAL A 799 36.89 18.81 -23.03
N MET A 800 37.30 20.07 -22.89
CA MET A 800 38.23 20.71 -23.83
C MET A 800 39.62 20.06 -23.76
N ASP A 801 40.14 19.81 -22.56
CA ASP A 801 41.43 19.14 -22.36
C ASP A 801 41.39 17.70 -22.89
N ALA A 802 40.28 16.98 -22.68
CA ALA A 802 40.10 15.63 -23.23
C ALA A 802 40.17 15.61 -24.77
N LYS A 803 39.55 16.61 -25.42
CA LYS A 803 39.61 16.77 -26.89
C LYS A 803 41.03 17.11 -27.36
N ALA A 804 41.75 17.95 -26.62
CA ALA A 804 43.14 18.28 -26.94
C ALA A 804 44.04 17.04 -26.87
N VAL A 805 43.92 16.24 -25.80
CA VAL A 805 44.63 14.96 -25.67
C VAL A 805 44.20 13.97 -26.75
N ALA A 806 42.91 13.89 -27.11
CA ALA A 806 42.47 12.99 -28.19
C ALA A 806 43.11 13.36 -29.55
N GLY A 807 43.39 14.64 -29.78
CA GLY A 807 44.10 15.11 -30.98
C GLY A 807 45.59 14.77 -31.02
N ASN A 808 46.26 14.72 -29.86
CA ASN A 808 47.66 14.30 -29.74
C ASN A 808 47.90 13.54 -28.42
N ILE A 809 47.50 12.26 -28.39
CA ILE A 809 47.43 11.48 -27.14
C ILE A 809 48.79 11.19 -26.53
N GLN A 810 49.90 11.35 -27.26
CA GLN A 810 51.24 11.07 -26.74
C GLN A 810 51.86 12.29 -26.03
N ASP A 811 51.28 13.48 -26.17
CA ASP A 811 51.76 14.70 -25.54
C ASP A 811 51.56 14.67 -24.02
N LYS A 812 52.67 14.62 -23.29
CA LYS A 812 52.67 14.55 -21.82
C LYS A 812 52.13 15.80 -21.13
N ALA A 813 52.27 16.97 -21.73
CA ALA A 813 51.74 18.21 -21.17
C ALA A 813 50.21 18.23 -21.25
N LEU A 814 49.66 17.82 -22.39
CA LEU A 814 48.20 17.69 -22.58
C LEU A 814 47.62 16.61 -21.67
N GLN A 815 48.27 15.43 -21.57
CA GLN A 815 47.87 14.37 -20.65
C GLN A 815 47.78 14.88 -19.20
N LYS A 816 48.79 15.66 -18.76
CA LYS A 816 48.82 16.24 -17.42
C LYS A 816 47.69 17.25 -17.21
N ALA A 817 47.47 18.17 -18.14
CA ALA A 817 46.40 19.17 -18.05
C ALA A 817 45.01 18.52 -17.90
N TYR A 818 44.74 17.48 -18.71
CA TYR A 818 43.51 16.69 -18.59
C TYR A 818 43.37 16.03 -17.21
N LEU A 819 44.42 15.40 -16.69
CA LEU A 819 44.39 14.76 -15.37
C LEU A 819 44.18 15.78 -14.23
N ASP A 820 44.79 16.97 -14.32
CA ASP A 820 44.58 18.05 -13.37
C ASP A 820 43.12 18.55 -13.41
N SER A 821 42.52 18.64 -14.60
CA SER A 821 41.08 18.93 -14.77
C SER A 821 40.18 17.83 -14.18
N CYS A 822 40.53 16.56 -14.34
CA CYS A 822 39.81 15.44 -13.71
C CYS A 822 39.85 15.51 -12.17
N LEU A 823 41.01 15.82 -11.58
CA LEU A 823 41.15 15.97 -10.13
C LEU A 823 40.34 17.16 -9.60
N ARG A 824 40.24 18.26 -10.36
CA ARG A 824 39.37 19.41 -10.02
C ARG A 824 37.89 19.03 -10.00
N ILE A 825 37.41 18.27 -11.00
CA ILE A 825 36.05 17.72 -10.99
C ILE A 825 35.83 16.87 -9.74
N LEU A 826 36.75 15.95 -9.46
CA LEU A 826 36.61 15.03 -8.33
C LEU A 826 36.53 15.78 -6.98
N ALA A 827 37.39 16.80 -6.79
CA ALA A 827 37.34 17.65 -5.61
C ALA A 827 36.03 18.45 -5.51
N ALA A 828 35.51 18.94 -6.64
CA ALA A 828 34.23 19.67 -6.66
C ALA A 828 33.04 18.76 -6.33
N VAL A 829 33.03 17.51 -6.82
CA VAL A 829 32.04 16.49 -6.43
C VAL A 829 32.13 16.20 -4.94
N GLY A 830 33.35 16.05 -4.40
CA GLY A 830 33.58 15.87 -2.95
C GLY A 830 33.01 17.01 -2.10
N LYS A 831 33.16 18.26 -2.55
CA LYS A 831 32.53 19.43 -1.89
C LYS A 831 31.01 19.40 -1.93
N VAL A 832 30.42 18.97 -3.04
CA VAL A 832 28.97 18.78 -3.12
C VAL A 832 28.54 17.74 -2.10
N ARG A 833 29.23 16.59 -2.01
CA ARG A 833 28.95 15.57 -0.99
C ARG A 833 29.07 16.09 0.44
N GLU A 834 30.13 16.85 0.74
CA GLU A 834 30.33 17.45 2.07
C GLU A 834 29.19 18.40 2.49
N ALA A 835 28.57 19.10 1.53
CA ALA A 835 27.41 19.94 1.80
C ALA A 835 26.16 19.17 2.31
N PHE A 836 26.11 17.84 2.12
CA PHE A 836 25.05 16.96 2.63
C PHE A 836 25.41 16.29 3.96
N GLN A 837 26.60 16.52 4.52
CA GLN A 837 26.94 15.98 5.83
C GLN A 837 26.25 16.75 6.96
N PRO A 838 25.75 16.08 8.01
CA PRO A 838 25.28 16.75 9.21
C PRO A 838 26.43 17.59 9.79
N GLN A 839 26.21 18.88 10.00
CA GLN A 839 27.13 19.65 10.81
C GLN A 839 26.94 19.20 12.25
N GLU A 840 27.94 18.52 12.83
CA GLU A 840 27.95 18.28 14.26
C GLU A 840 27.94 19.64 14.97
N PRO A 841 27.04 19.87 15.94
CA PRO A 841 27.17 21.02 16.83
C PRO A 841 28.52 20.89 17.54
N ASP A 842 29.33 21.96 17.54
CA ASP A 842 30.50 22.05 18.40
C ASP A 842 30.04 22.03 19.86
N PHE A 843 29.89 20.83 20.44
CA PHE A 843 29.67 20.68 21.87
C PHE A 843 30.95 21.12 22.61
N PRO A 844 30.86 21.97 23.65
CA PRO A 844 32.01 22.22 24.51
C PRO A 844 32.49 20.88 25.09
N PRO A 845 33.82 20.70 25.30
CA PRO A 845 34.35 19.46 25.86
C PRO A 845 33.62 19.12 27.17
N PRO A 846 33.39 17.83 27.46
CA PRO A 846 32.71 17.42 28.68
C PRO A 846 33.42 18.05 29.90
N PRO A 847 32.66 18.48 30.92
CA PRO A 847 33.25 19.03 32.13
C PRO A 847 34.24 18.01 32.72
N PRO A 848 35.39 18.47 33.27
CA PRO A 848 36.40 17.57 33.83
C PRO A 848 35.81 16.74 34.97
N ASP A 849 36.33 15.51 35.12
CA ASP A 849 35.90 14.55 36.14
C ASP A 849 35.99 15.16 37.54
N LEU A 850 34.83 15.39 38.16
CA LEU A 850 34.71 16.01 39.49
C LEU A 850 35.09 15.05 40.64
N ASP A 851 35.31 13.77 40.34
CA ASP A 851 35.65 12.70 41.29
C ASP A 851 37.00 12.92 42.02
N GLN A 852 37.78 13.93 41.64
CA GLN A 852 39.07 14.27 42.28
C GLN A 852 38.97 15.38 43.35
N LEU A 853 37.79 15.95 43.58
CA LEU A 853 37.56 16.96 44.62
C LEU A 853 36.97 16.34 45.88
N HIS A 854 37.82 15.77 46.74
CA HIS A 854 37.46 15.45 48.12
C HIS A 854 37.70 16.68 49.00
N VAL A 855 36.65 17.48 49.25
CA VAL A 855 36.65 18.37 50.41
C VAL A 855 36.46 17.45 51.62
N SER A 856 37.47 17.35 52.48
CA SER A 856 37.32 16.65 53.75
C SER A 856 36.34 17.46 54.59
N ASP A 857 35.12 16.95 54.78
CA ASP A 857 34.19 17.49 55.77
C ASP A 857 34.82 17.29 57.16
N GLU A 858 35.48 18.34 57.68
CA GLU A 858 35.84 18.39 59.09
C GLU A 858 34.55 18.21 59.90
N GLN A 859 34.59 17.22 60.79
CA GLN A 859 33.47 16.81 61.63
C GLN A 859 32.96 18.03 62.41
N ALA A 860 31.77 18.52 62.03
CA ALA A 860 31.15 19.65 62.68
C ALA A 860 30.95 19.37 64.19
N PRO A 861 31.25 20.32 65.09
CA PRO A 861 31.07 20.13 66.52
C PRO A 861 29.58 19.91 66.85
N PRO A 862 29.24 19.17 67.91
CA PRO A 862 27.84 18.87 68.24
C PRO A 862 27.05 20.16 68.43
N LYS A 863 25.92 20.27 67.72
CA LYS A 863 25.00 21.43 67.78
C LYS A 863 24.45 21.61 69.21
N PRO A 864 24.40 22.85 69.73
CA PRO A 864 23.62 23.16 70.93
C PRO A 864 22.11 23.00 70.62
N PRO A 865 21.25 22.75 71.63
CA PRO A 865 19.82 22.53 71.41
C PRO A 865 19.16 23.83 70.90
N LEU A 866 18.52 23.75 69.73
CA LEU A 866 17.72 24.82 69.13
C LEU A 866 16.22 24.45 69.19
N PRO A 867 15.33 25.47 69.22
CA PRO A 867 13.91 25.34 69.54
C PRO A 867 13.13 24.58 68.45
N GLU A 868 12.04 23.93 68.88
CA GLU A 868 11.08 23.23 68.02
C GLU A 868 10.56 24.18 66.92
N GLY A 869 10.65 23.78 65.64
CA GLY A 869 9.80 24.42 64.62
C GLY A 869 10.25 24.52 63.16
N GLU A 870 11.43 24.08 62.72
CA GLU A 870 11.78 24.10 61.29
C GLU A 870 12.08 22.70 60.75
N VAL A 871 11.04 22.04 60.24
CA VAL A 871 11.15 20.86 59.36
C VAL A 871 10.98 21.30 57.90
N PRO A 872 11.70 20.67 56.94
CA PRO A 872 11.47 20.91 55.52
C PRO A 872 10.00 20.68 55.14
N PRO A 873 9.46 21.37 54.12
CA PRO A 873 8.09 21.17 53.71
C PRO A 873 7.81 19.68 53.41
N PRO A 874 6.63 19.15 53.79
CA PRO A 874 6.28 17.77 53.51
C PRO A 874 6.32 17.54 52.00
N ARG A 875 7.12 16.56 51.57
CA ARG A 875 7.17 16.16 50.16
C ARG A 875 5.80 15.52 49.84
N PRO A 876 4.99 16.08 48.93
CA PRO A 876 3.80 15.38 48.44
C PRO A 876 4.24 14.01 47.86
N PRO A 877 3.37 12.98 47.86
CA PRO A 877 3.74 11.70 47.26
C PRO A 877 4.34 11.95 45.88
N PRO A 878 5.58 11.50 45.61
CA PRO A 878 6.19 11.75 44.31
C PRO A 878 5.31 11.07 43.25
N PRO A 879 4.98 11.74 42.13
CA PRO A 879 4.40 11.03 41.00
C PRO A 879 5.37 9.89 40.64
N GLU A 880 4.89 8.65 40.63
CA GLU A 880 5.70 7.55 40.12
C GLU A 880 5.98 7.85 38.64
N GLU A 881 7.24 7.94 38.24
CA GLU A 881 7.62 8.02 36.83
C GLU A 881 7.39 6.65 36.15
N LYS A 882 6.13 6.22 36.04
CA LYS A 882 5.74 4.97 35.38
C LYS A 882 4.90 5.30 34.15
N ASP A 883 5.49 5.09 32.99
CA ASP A 883 4.76 4.96 31.73
C ASP A 883 3.89 3.69 31.83
N GLU A 884 2.60 3.76 31.49
CA GLU A 884 1.70 2.59 31.53
C GLU A 884 2.23 1.46 30.61
N GLU A 885 2.51 0.29 31.20
CA GLU A 885 2.91 -0.90 30.46
C GLU A 885 1.71 -1.55 29.76
N PHE A 886 1.92 -2.08 28.56
CA PHE A 886 0.87 -2.78 27.83
C PHE A 886 0.43 -4.04 28.58
N PRO A 887 -0.87 -4.34 28.69
CA PRO A 887 -1.33 -5.58 29.32
C PRO A 887 -0.97 -6.78 28.44
N GLU A 888 0.23 -7.35 28.63
CA GLU A 888 0.69 -8.54 27.92
C GLU A 888 -0.01 -9.79 28.48
N GLN A 889 -1.02 -10.30 27.77
CA GLN A 889 -1.55 -11.63 28.04
C GLN A 889 -0.72 -12.67 27.29
N LYS A 890 0.12 -13.41 28.01
CA LYS A 890 0.68 -14.67 27.51
C LYS A 890 -0.44 -15.70 27.46
N ALA A 891 -0.58 -16.39 26.34
CA ALA A 891 -1.50 -17.51 26.21
C ALA A 891 -1.16 -18.57 27.27
N GLY A 892 -2.00 -18.70 28.31
CA GLY A 892 -1.91 -19.78 29.31
C GLY A 892 -1.49 -19.41 30.73
N GLU A 893 -1.22 -18.15 31.07
CA GLU A 893 -0.90 -17.79 32.47
C GLU A 893 -2.16 -17.59 33.34
N VAL A 894 -2.39 -18.54 34.25
CA VAL A 894 -3.36 -18.44 35.35
C VAL A 894 -2.68 -17.73 36.52
N LEU A 895 -2.98 -16.44 36.73
CA LEU A 895 -2.55 -15.73 37.95
C LEU A 895 -3.32 -16.27 39.17
N SER A 896 -2.60 -16.68 40.20
CA SER A 896 -3.15 -17.39 41.36
C SER A 896 -4.03 -16.50 42.25
N GLU A 897 -5.20 -17.02 42.60
CA GLU A 897 -6.25 -16.49 43.49
C GLU A 897 -5.80 -15.82 44.82
N PRO A 898 -4.71 -16.23 45.50
CA PRO A 898 -4.35 -15.67 46.82
C PRO A 898 -3.95 -14.19 46.80
N MET A 899 -3.38 -13.70 45.68
CA MET A 899 -2.91 -12.31 45.57
C MET A 899 -4.09 -11.33 45.45
N MET A 900 -5.21 -11.77 44.87
CA MET A 900 -6.44 -10.99 44.70
C MET A 900 -7.20 -10.83 46.03
N VAL A 901 -7.09 -11.80 46.94
CA VAL A 901 -7.67 -11.74 48.29
C VAL A 901 -6.89 -10.77 49.17
N ALA A 902 -5.55 -10.73 49.05
CA ALA A 902 -4.71 -9.78 49.78
C ALA A 902 -4.96 -8.32 49.36
N ALA A 903 -5.18 -8.07 48.05
CA ALA A 903 -5.52 -6.75 47.54
C ALA A 903 -6.90 -6.24 48.02
N ARG A 904 -7.89 -7.14 48.16
CA ARG A 904 -9.21 -6.80 48.74
C ARG A 904 -9.13 -6.43 50.22
N GLN A 905 -8.31 -7.13 51.00
CA GLN A 905 -8.15 -6.85 52.44
C GLN A 905 -7.53 -5.46 52.70
N LEU A 906 -6.55 -5.05 51.88
CA LEU A 906 -5.94 -3.72 51.96
C LEU A 906 -6.90 -2.61 51.55
N HIS A 907 -7.77 -2.87 50.57
CA HIS A 907 -8.74 -1.89 50.09
C HIS A 907 -9.91 -1.66 51.08
N ASP A 908 -10.32 -2.69 51.81
CA ASP A 908 -11.35 -2.59 52.85
C ASP A 908 -10.83 -1.92 54.13
N GLU A 909 -9.53 -2.05 54.44
CA GLU A 909 -8.88 -1.29 55.53
C GLU A 909 -8.77 0.20 55.22
N ALA A 910 -8.46 0.58 53.98
CA ALA A 910 -8.38 1.99 53.56
C ALA A 910 -9.74 2.73 53.66
N ARG A 911 -10.86 2.04 53.43
CA ARG A 911 -12.21 2.62 53.55
C ARG A 911 -12.61 3.00 54.98
N LYS A 912 -12.04 2.35 56.00
CA LYS A 912 -12.38 2.62 57.42
C LYS A 912 -11.78 3.91 57.98
N TRP A 913 -10.79 4.49 57.30
CA TRP A 913 -10.09 5.70 57.77
C TRP A 913 -10.60 7.00 57.13
N SER A 914 -11.54 6.91 56.17
CA SER A 914 -11.98 8.05 55.34
C SER A 914 -13.26 8.76 55.84
N SER A 915 -13.99 8.20 56.80
CA SER A 915 -15.22 8.84 57.32
C SER A 915 -14.95 9.67 58.60
N LYS A 916 -15.09 11.00 58.50
CA LYS A 916 -15.35 11.89 59.65
C LYS A 916 -16.77 12.48 59.55
N PRO A 917 -17.45 12.76 60.69
CA PRO A 917 -18.88 13.05 60.73
C PRO A 917 -19.22 14.54 60.56
N GLU A 918 -20.45 14.79 60.11
CA GLU A 918 -21.12 16.08 59.90
C GLU A 918 -21.53 16.75 61.23
N ASP A 919 -21.60 18.09 61.24
CA ASP A 919 -22.34 18.90 62.21
C ASP A 919 -23.07 20.07 61.49
N GLU A 920 -24.27 20.39 61.97
CA GLU A 920 -25.38 21.16 61.35
C GLU A 920 -25.37 22.71 61.58
N GLU A 921 -26.27 23.39 60.84
CA GLU A 921 -26.93 24.71 61.06
C GLU A 921 -26.15 26.02 60.77
N ALA A 922 -26.68 27.13 60.19
CA ALA A 922 -28.02 27.56 59.76
C ALA A 922 -27.96 28.96 59.03
N VAL A 923 -28.87 29.21 58.06
CA VAL A 923 -29.67 30.48 57.78
C VAL A 923 -28.91 31.73 57.22
N GLU A 924 -29.31 32.58 56.26
CA GLU A 924 -30.58 32.94 55.55
C GLU A 924 -30.30 33.70 54.20
N GLU A 925 -31.40 33.97 53.48
CA GLU A 925 -31.66 34.43 52.09
C GLU A 925 -31.09 35.79 51.57
N ARG A 926 -30.86 35.89 50.25
CA ARG A 926 -31.54 36.84 49.31
C ARG A 926 -31.05 36.78 47.84
N GLU A 927 -31.96 36.35 46.94
CA GLU A 927 -32.53 37.07 45.77
C GLU A 927 -31.69 37.66 44.59
N VAL A 928 -31.94 37.07 43.39
CA VAL A 928 -32.16 37.62 42.01
C VAL A 928 -31.03 37.69 40.93
N ASP A 929 -31.33 36.95 39.84
CA ASP A 929 -31.05 37.03 38.38
C ASP A 929 -29.65 37.11 37.72
N ASP A 930 -29.58 36.27 36.67
CA ASP A 930 -28.85 36.34 35.40
C ASP A 930 -27.31 36.20 35.38
N GLU A 931 -26.85 34.98 35.05
CA GLU A 931 -25.96 34.67 33.90
C GLU A 931 -25.61 33.17 33.94
N ASP A 932 -26.17 32.37 33.01
CA ASP A 932 -25.83 30.95 32.81
C ASP A 932 -24.42 30.85 32.18
N GLU A 933 -23.39 30.92 33.02
CA GLU A 933 -22.04 30.47 32.71
C GLU A 933 -21.91 29.02 33.21
N PHE A 934 -22.19 28.05 32.31
CA PHE A 934 -21.94 26.63 32.58
C PHE A 934 -20.42 26.43 32.67
N THR A 935 -19.92 26.38 33.90
CA THR A 935 -18.54 26.06 34.23
C THR A 935 -18.29 24.57 33.96
N ASP A 936 -17.27 24.28 33.16
CA ASP A 936 -16.73 22.94 32.93
C ASP A 936 -16.24 22.35 34.25
N GLY A 937 -17.06 21.49 34.85
CA GLY A 937 -16.61 20.56 35.87
C GLY A 937 -15.77 19.47 35.23
N GLU A 938 -14.44 19.58 35.34
CA GLU A 938 -13.52 18.47 35.15
C GLU A 938 -13.84 17.39 36.21
N ASP A 939 -14.73 16.45 35.87
CA ASP A 939 -14.84 15.19 36.58
C ASP A 939 -13.59 14.36 36.24
N ASP A 940 -12.63 14.35 37.16
CA ASP A 940 -11.54 13.38 37.26
C ASP A 940 -12.13 11.97 37.41
N TYR A 941 -12.43 11.33 36.27
CA TYR A 941 -12.73 9.90 36.21
C TYR A 941 -11.41 9.15 36.07
N GLU A 942 -10.82 8.73 37.20
CA GLU A 942 -9.82 7.66 37.19
C GLU A 942 -10.46 6.43 36.53
N PRO A 943 -9.94 5.91 35.40
CA PRO A 943 -10.46 4.68 34.85
C PRO A 943 -10.25 3.58 35.90
N GLU A 944 -11.29 2.81 36.20
CA GLU A 944 -11.23 1.57 37.01
C GLU A 944 -10.40 0.51 36.26
N LEU A 945 -9.10 0.77 36.19
CA LEU A 945 -8.07 0.07 35.46
C LEU A 945 -7.47 -0.92 36.46
N LEU A 946 -8.03 -2.13 36.61
CA LEU A 946 -7.33 -3.37 37.07
C LEU A 946 -8.22 -4.55 37.53
N MET A 947 -9.56 -4.54 37.41
CA MET A 947 -10.39 -5.62 37.97
C MET A 947 -11.37 -6.26 36.98
N MET A 948 -10.90 -6.76 35.82
CA MET A 948 -11.72 -7.60 34.93
C MET A 948 -11.04 -8.96 34.62
N PRO A 949 -11.76 -10.10 34.61
CA PRO A 949 -11.17 -11.43 34.52
C PRO A 949 -10.42 -11.68 33.19
N SER A 950 -9.24 -12.29 33.28
CA SER A 950 -8.32 -12.61 32.17
C SER A 950 -8.84 -13.62 31.13
N ASN A 951 -10.08 -14.09 31.25
CA ASN A 951 -10.62 -15.26 30.53
C ASN A 951 -11.66 -14.92 29.44
N GLN A 952 -11.73 -13.66 28.98
CA GLN A 952 -12.67 -13.24 27.93
C GLN A 952 -12.14 -13.51 26.50
N PRO A 953 -12.99 -13.93 25.56
CA PRO A 953 -12.59 -14.12 24.16
C PRO A 953 -12.21 -12.77 23.52
N VAL A 954 -10.99 -12.66 23.00
CA VAL A 954 -10.48 -11.44 22.35
C VAL A 954 -10.59 -11.50 20.83
N ASN A 955 -10.80 -10.35 20.19
CA ASN A 955 -10.62 -10.22 18.75
C ASN A 955 -9.12 -10.12 18.41
N GLN A 956 -8.50 -11.26 18.09
CA GLN A 956 -7.06 -11.34 17.82
C GLN A 956 -6.54 -10.32 16.78
N PRO A 957 -7.20 -10.12 15.61
CA PRO A 957 -6.81 -9.08 14.67
C PRO A 957 -6.73 -7.65 15.26
N ILE A 958 -7.70 -7.25 16.08
CA ILE A 958 -7.72 -5.90 16.70
C ILE A 958 -6.59 -5.79 17.74
N LEU A 959 -6.41 -6.83 18.56
CA LEU A 959 -5.34 -6.86 19.57
C LEU A 959 -3.95 -6.80 18.91
N ALA A 960 -3.75 -7.52 17.80
CA ALA A 960 -2.52 -7.49 17.04
C ALA A 960 -2.21 -6.10 16.46
N ALA A 961 -3.24 -5.36 16.05
CA ALA A 961 -3.09 -3.98 15.57
C ALA A 961 -2.70 -3.03 16.71
N ALA A 962 -3.35 -3.15 17.87
CA ALA A 962 -3.03 -2.42 19.09
C ALA A 962 -1.57 -2.65 19.53
N GLN A 963 -1.14 -3.91 19.61
CA GLN A 963 0.22 -4.29 19.97
C GLN A 963 1.25 -3.70 18.99
N SER A 964 0.96 -3.71 17.68
CA SER A 964 1.85 -3.15 16.66
C SER A 964 2.09 -1.64 16.85
N LEU A 965 1.03 -0.88 17.15
CA LEU A 965 1.16 0.55 17.45
C LEU A 965 1.94 0.78 18.75
N HIS A 966 1.59 0.05 19.82
CA HIS A 966 2.28 0.18 21.10
C HIS A 966 3.78 -0.13 20.99
N GLN A 967 4.16 -1.17 20.25
CA GLN A 967 5.56 -1.52 20.02
C GLN A 967 6.36 -0.44 19.29
N GLU A 968 5.72 0.38 18.46
CA GLU A 968 6.36 1.53 17.84
C GLU A 968 6.47 2.70 18.82
N ALA A 969 5.37 3.05 19.50
CA ALA A 969 5.32 4.17 20.42
C ALA A 969 6.22 3.96 21.66
N ARG A 970 6.34 2.72 22.17
CA ARG A 970 7.18 2.39 23.35
C ARG A 970 8.67 2.61 23.13
N LYS A 971 9.12 2.74 21.87
CA LYS A 971 10.52 3.06 21.55
C LYS A 971 10.92 4.45 22.05
N TRP A 972 9.94 5.30 22.30
CA TRP A 972 10.11 6.73 22.60
C TRP A 972 9.55 7.06 23.98
N SER A 973 10.19 8.01 24.66
CA SER A 973 9.64 8.60 25.89
C SER A 973 8.42 9.48 25.54
N SER A 974 7.39 9.41 26.38
CA SER A 974 6.21 10.29 26.31
C SER A 974 6.50 11.69 26.86
N LYS A 975 7.59 11.86 27.64
CA LYS A 975 7.94 13.14 28.28
C LYS A 975 8.26 14.21 27.24
N GLY A 976 7.37 15.20 27.11
CA GLY A 976 7.50 16.29 26.12
C GLY A 976 7.17 15.86 24.69
N ASN A 977 6.41 14.77 24.52
CA ASN A 977 5.98 14.29 23.20
C ASN A 977 4.55 13.73 23.25
N ASP A 978 3.60 14.63 23.02
CA ASP A 978 2.16 14.32 23.07
C ASP A 978 1.71 13.39 21.93
N ILE A 979 2.43 13.36 20.80
CA ILE A 979 2.17 12.38 19.74
C ILE A 979 2.39 10.95 20.27
N ILE A 980 3.49 10.73 21.00
CA ILE A 980 3.81 9.42 21.60
C ILE A 980 2.83 9.10 22.73
N ALA A 981 2.48 10.07 23.57
CA ALA A 981 1.50 9.87 24.64
C ALA A 981 0.13 9.45 24.06
N ALA A 982 -0.37 10.18 23.05
CA ALA A 982 -1.63 9.86 22.38
C ALA A 982 -1.55 8.49 21.67
N ALA A 983 -0.47 8.17 20.97
CA ALA A 983 -0.29 6.87 20.33
C ALA A 983 -0.28 5.70 21.32
N LYS A 984 0.34 5.85 22.50
CA LYS A 984 0.30 4.84 23.58
C LYS A 984 -1.12 4.66 24.10
N ARG A 985 -1.84 5.76 24.39
CA ARG A 985 -3.25 5.73 24.83
C ARG A 985 -4.15 5.02 23.80
N MET A 986 -4.03 5.39 22.51
CA MET A 986 -4.79 4.76 21.43
C MET A 986 -4.56 3.25 21.35
N ALA A 987 -3.32 2.80 21.55
CA ALA A 987 -3.02 1.36 21.52
C ALA A 987 -3.67 0.62 22.70
N LEU A 988 -3.69 1.20 23.91
CA LEU A 988 -4.36 0.61 25.07
C LEU A 988 -5.88 0.55 24.88
N LEU A 989 -6.48 1.65 24.44
CA LEU A 989 -7.92 1.70 24.13
C LEU A 989 -8.29 0.70 23.02
N MET A 990 -7.46 0.55 21.99
CA MET A 990 -7.71 -0.44 20.94
C MET A 990 -7.61 -1.89 21.45
N ALA A 991 -6.74 -2.16 22.43
CA ALA A 991 -6.68 -3.45 23.09
C ALA A 991 -7.93 -3.73 23.94
N GLU A 992 -8.52 -2.69 24.55
CA GLU A 992 -9.81 -2.77 25.22
C GLU A 992 -10.95 -3.06 24.22
N MET A 993 -10.99 -2.34 23.09
CA MET A 993 -11.95 -2.59 22.02
C MET A 993 -11.92 -4.05 21.52
N SER A 994 -10.73 -4.67 21.45
CA SER A 994 -10.60 -6.09 21.10
C SER A 994 -11.41 -7.02 22.01
N ARG A 995 -11.51 -6.70 23.31
CA ARG A 995 -12.31 -7.45 24.29
C ARG A 995 -13.80 -7.15 24.13
N LEU A 996 -14.15 -5.89 23.93
CA LEU A 996 -15.55 -5.42 23.83
C LEU A 996 -16.28 -5.96 22.59
N VAL A 997 -15.55 -6.28 21.52
CA VAL A 997 -16.13 -6.73 20.23
C VAL A 997 -16.54 -8.22 20.22
N ARG A 998 -15.93 -9.06 21.08
CA ARG A 998 -16.24 -10.50 21.18
C ARG A 998 -16.67 -10.84 22.61
N GLY A 999 -17.95 -10.73 22.93
CA GLY A 999 -18.47 -11.15 24.23
C GLY A 999 -20.00 -11.25 24.25
N GLY A 1000 -20.53 -12.32 24.84
CA GLY A 1000 -21.97 -12.45 25.15
C GLY A 1000 -22.45 -11.50 26.26
N SER A 1001 -21.51 -10.80 26.93
CA SER A 1001 -21.76 -9.73 27.91
C SER A 1001 -21.24 -8.36 27.43
N GLY A 1002 -21.12 -8.16 26.11
CA GLY A 1002 -20.49 -6.97 25.53
C GLY A 1002 -21.22 -5.69 25.94
N ASN A 1003 -20.57 -4.92 26.81
CA ASN A 1003 -21.08 -3.65 27.33
C ASN A 1003 -21.18 -2.64 26.17
N LYS A 1004 -22.40 -2.43 25.67
CA LYS A 1004 -22.67 -1.57 24.50
C LYS A 1004 -22.16 -0.14 24.73
N ARG A 1005 -22.33 0.35 25.98
CA ARG A 1005 -21.86 1.67 26.43
C ARG A 1005 -20.34 1.77 26.37
N ALA A 1006 -19.63 0.77 26.92
CA ALA A 1006 -18.17 0.74 26.89
C ALA A 1006 -17.60 0.70 25.46
N LEU A 1007 -18.22 -0.05 24.53
CA LEU A 1007 -17.77 -0.09 23.14
C LEU A 1007 -17.87 1.29 22.45
N ILE A 1008 -18.99 2.00 22.66
CA ILE A 1008 -19.19 3.34 22.10
C ILE A 1008 -18.21 4.34 22.73
N GLN A 1009 -18.01 4.27 24.04
CA GLN A 1009 -17.10 5.18 24.75
C GLN A 1009 -15.64 4.96 24.31
N CYS A 1010 -15.19 3.70 24.27
CA CYS A 1010 -13.87 3.33 23.79
C CYS A 1010 -13.59 3.88 22.37
N ALA A 1011 -14.57 3.80 21.46
CA ALA A 1011 -14.45 4.38 20.13
C ALA A 1011 -14.35 5.91 20.13
N LYS A 1012 -15.09 6.60 21.02
CA LYS A 1012 -15.00 8.07 21.20
C LYS A 1012 -13.63 8.48 21.73
N ASP A 1013 -13.09 7.75 22.69
CA ASP A 1013 -11.79 8.06 23.30
C ASP A 1013 -10.64 7.83 22.31
N ILE A 1014 -10.71 6.74 21.52
CA ILE A 1014 -9.78 6.51 20.40
C ILE A 1014 -9.86 7.67 19.41
N ALA A 1015 -11.07 8.14 19.09
CA ALA A 1015 -11.24 9.25 18.16
C ALA A 1015 -10.64 10.55 18.67
N LYS A 1016 -10.89 10.90 19.94
CA LYS A 1016 -10.31 12.09 20.59
C LYS A 1016 -8.78 12.07 20.59
N ALA A 1017 -8.17 10.93 20.93
CA ALA A 1017 -6.73 10.78 20.89
C ALA A 1017 -6.17 10.82 19.45
N SER A 1018 -6.93 10.31 18.46
CA SER A 1018 -6.53 10.37 17.05
C SER A 1018 -6.52 11.80 16.47
N ASP A 1019 -7.43 12.66 16.94
CA ASP A 1019 -7.48 14.07 16.55
C ASP A 1019 -6.26 14.83 17.10
N GLU A 1020 -5.83 14.50 18.32
CA GLU A 1020 -4.61 15.03 18.94
C GLU A 1020 -3.37 14.69 18.11
N VAL A 1021 -3.20 13.41 17.72
CA VAL A 1021 -2.11 12.96 16.83
C VAL A 1021 -2.13 13.75 15.52
N THR A 1022 -3.31 13.87 14.89
CA THR A 1022 -3.46 14.56 13.60
C THR A 1022 -3.10 16.05 13.71
N ARG A 1023 -3.57 16.73 14.77
CA ARG A 1023 -3.29 18.15 15.01
C ARG A 1023 -1.79 18.40 15.17
N LEU A 1024 -1.13 17.59 16.00
CA LEU A 1024 0.30 17.72 16.28
C LEU A 1024 1.14 17.37 15.05
N ALA A 1025 0.79 16.31 14.33
CA ALA A 1025 1.46 15.91 13.09
C ALA A 1025 1.40 17.01 12.03
N LYS A 1026 0.25 17.69 11.87
CA LYS A 1026 0.12 18.85 10.96
C LYS A 1026 1.00 20.02 11.37
N GLU A 1027 1.18 20.26 12.66
CA GLU A 1027 2.08 21.31 13.14
C GLU A 1027 3.56 20.98 12.89
N VAL A 1028 3.96 19.71 13.11
CA VAL A 1028 5.30 19.22 12.73
C VAL A 1028 5.52 19.37 11.21
N ALA A 1029 4.54 18.98 10.39
CA ALA A 1029 4.60 19.11 8.94
C ALA A 1029 4.78 20.57 8.50
N LYS A 1030 4.07 21.50 9.14
CA LYS A 1030 4.14 22.94 8.84
C LYS A 1030 5.53 23.53 9.11
N GLN A 1031 6.25 22.99 10.08
CA GLN A 1031 7.58 23.46 10.46
C GLN A 1031 8.72 22.74 9.72
N CYS A 1032 8.41 21.63 9.05
CA CYS A 1032 9.36 20.88 8.24
C CYS A 1032 9.80 21.69 7.02
N THR A 1033 11.12 21.84 6.87
CA THR A 1033 11.77 22.50 5.73
C THR A 1033 11.93 21.58 4.52
N ASP A 1034 11.77 20.26 4.70
CA ASP A 1034 11.83 19.28 3.61
C ASP A 1034 10.43 19.05 3.03
N ARG A 1035 10.23 19.43 1.76
CA ARG A 1035 8.93 19.33 1.08
C ARG A 1035 8.44 17.89 0.95
N ARG A 1036 9.34 16.94 0.66
CA ARG A 1036 9.01 15.52 0.48
C ARG A 1036 8.53 14.92 1.79
N ILE A 1037 9.29 15.10 2.88
CA ILE A 1037 8.91 14.58 4.20
C ILE A 1037 7.60 15.22 4.67
N ARG A 1038 7.44 16.54 4.48
CA ARG A 1038 6.20 17.26 4.79
C ARG A 1038 4.99 16.68 4.05
N THR A 1039 5.11 16.45 2.74
CA THR A 1039 4.03 15.88 1.93
C THR A 1039 3.70 14.45 2.36
N ASN A 1040 4.70 13.62 2.66
CA ASN A 1040 4.47 12.25 3.15
C ASN A 1040 3.73 12.24 4.49
N LEU A 1041 4.16 13.08 5.45
CA LEU A 1041 3.52 13.20 6.75
C LEU A 1041 2.06 13.63 6.62
N LEU A 1042 1.76 14.62 5.77
CA LEU A 1042 0.40 15.07 5.51
C LEU A 1042 -0.45 13.97 4.88
N GLN A 1043 0.07 13.26 3.86
CA GLN A 1043 -0.65 12.17 3.19
C GLN A 1043 -1.08 11.07 4.16
N VAL A 1044 -0.25 10.74 5.15
CA VAL A 1044 -0.58 9.71 6.14
C VAL A 1044 -1.52 10.27 7.22
N CYS A 1045 -1.24 11.44 7.79
CA CYS A 1045 -2.03 11.96 8.91
C CYS A 1045 -3.44 12.40 8.49
N GLU A 1046 -3.64 12.82 7.23
CA GLU A 1046 -4.96 13.24 6.73
C GLU A 1046 -5.94 12.07 6.54
N ARG A 1047 -5.46 10.82 6.59
CA ARG A 1047 -6.31 9.62 6.59
C ARG A 1047 -6.96 9.38 7.96
N ILE A 1048 -6.31 9.79 9.04
CA ILE A 1048 -6.71 9.47 10.42
C ILE A 1048 -8.12 9.98 10.75
N PRO A 1049 -8.52 11.23 10.44
CA PRO A 1049 -9.85 11.75 10.79
C PRO A 1049 -11.00 10.92 10.18
N THR A 1050 -10.89 10.60 8.88
CA THR A 1050 -11.89 9.78 8.19
C THR A 1050 -11.96 8.37 8.78
N ILE A 1051 -10.82 7.71 9.01
CA ILE A 1051 -10.81 6.35 9.58
C ILE A 1051 -11.43 6.36 10.99
N SER A 1052 -11.13 7.37 11.79
CA SER A 1052 -11.66 7.58 13.13
C SER A 1052 -13.18 7.83 13.14
N THR A 1053 -13.70 8.66 12.23
CA THR A 1053 -15.15 8.86 12.06
C THR A 1053 -15.86 7.56 11.67
N GLN A 1054 -15.28 6.79 10.75
CA GLN A 1054 -15.78 5.47 10.40
C GLN A 1054 -15.75 4.49 11.59
N LEU A 1055 -14.72 4.54 12.44
CA LEU A 1055 -14.64 3.73 13.67
C LEU A 1055 -15.82 4.03 14.61
N LYS A 1056 -16.17 5.31 14.81
CA LYS A 1056 -17.33 5.71 15.63
C LYS A 1056 -18.64 5.14 15.07
N ILE A 1057 -18.85 5.26 13.76
CA ILE A 1057 -20.05 4.76 13.08
C ILE A 1057 -20.13 3.23 13.19
N LEU A 1058 -19.05 2.52 12.85
CA LEU A 1058 -18.99 1.05 12.90
C LEU A 1058 -19.17 0.51 14.33
N SER A 1059 -18.57 1.16 15.33
CA SER A 1059 -18.73 0.78 16.73
C SER A 1059 -20.16 0.98 17.21
N THR A 1060 -20.83 2.06 16.79
CA THR A 1060 -22.25 2.30 17.07
C THR A 1060 -23.13 1.23 16.42
N VAL A 1061 -22.88 0.90 15.14
CA VAL A 1061 -23.60 -0.18 14.44
C VAL A 1061 -23.40 -1.51 15.18
N LYS A 1062 -22.15 -1.86 15.52
CA LYS A 1062 -21.86 -3.12 16.23
C LYS A 1062 -22.54 -3.16 17.60
N ALA A 1063 -22.56 -2.06 18.34
CA ALA A 1063 -23.24 -1.96 19.63
C ALA A 1063 -24.74 -2.27 19.52
N THR A 1064 -25.43 -1.85 18.45
CA THR A 1064 -26.85 -2.21 18.22
C THR A 1064 -27.07 -3.71 17.99
N MET A 1065 -26.02 -4.48 17.73
CA MET A 1065 -26.08 -5.89 17.36
C MET A 1065 -25.62 -6.85 18.47
N LEU A 1066 -25.02 -6.35 19.55
CA LEU A 1066 -24.51 -7.16 20.66
C LEU A 1066 -25.64 -7.76 21.50
N GLY A 1067 -25.52 -9.05 21.84
CA GLY A 1067 -26.42 -9.74 22.78
C GLY A 1067 -27.82 -10.08 22.23
N ARG A 1068 -28.06 -9.92 20.93
CA ARG A 1068 -29.38 -10.09 20.31
C ARG A 1068 -29.54 -11.45 19.61
N THR A 1069 -30.69 -12.08 19.79
CA THR A 1069 -31.04 -13.39 19.19
C THR A 1069 -31.79 -13.28 17.85
N ASN A 1070 -32.32 -12.09 17.53
CA ASN A 1070 -33.06 -11.82 16.29
C ASN A 1070 -32.16 -11.35 15.12
N ILE A 1071 -30.84 -11.44 15.28
CA ILE A 1071 -29.84 -11.01 14.30
C ILE A 1071 -29.16 -12.25 13.74
N SER A 1072 -29.01 -12.31 12.43
CA SER A 1072 -28.20 -13.37 11.82
C SER A 1072 -26.75 -13.25 12.30
N GLU A 1073 -26.14 -14.38 12.66
CA GLU A 1073 -24.70 -14.43 12.99
C GLU A 1073 -23.87 -13.81 11.86
N GLU A 1074 -24.30 -13.95 10.59
CA GLU A 1074 -23.62 -13.40 9.42
C GLU A 1074 -23.61 -11.86 9.39
N GLU A 1075 -24.71 -11.19 9.75
CA GLU A 1075 -24.76 -9.72 9.78
C GLU A 1075 -23.82 -9.18 10.87
N SER A 1076 -23.79 -9.86 12.02
CA SER A 1076 -22.92 -9.51 13.15
C SER A 1076 -21.45 -9.77 12.85
N GLU A 1077 -21.15 -10.85 12.12
CA GLU A 1077 -19.80 -11.21 11.68
C GLU A 1077 -19.27 -10.19 10.67
N GLN A 1078 -20.06 -9.84 9.64
CA GLN A 1078 -19.69 -8.82 8.65
C GLN A 1078 -19.39 -7.44 9.27
N ALA A 1079 -20.25 -6.98 10.20
CA ALA A 1079 -19.99 -5.74 10.93
C ALA A 1079 -18.68 -5.79 11.74
N THR A 1080 -18.34 -6.98 12.26
CA THR A 1080 -17.08 -7.21 12.97
C THR A 1080 -15.88 -7.15 12.03
N GLU A 1081 -15.98 -7.75 10.84
CA GLU A 1081 -14.91 -7.72 9.84
C GLU A 1081 -14.61 -6.29 9.38
N MET A 1082 -15.64 -5.48 9.13
CA MET A 1082 -15.48 -4.06 8.80
C MET A 1082 -14.79 -3.28 9.93
N LEU A 1083 -15.19 -3.51 11.17
CA LEU A 1083 -14.59 -2.88 12.34
C LEU A 1083 -13.12 -3.28 12.52
N VAL A 1084 -12.80 -4.57 12.32
CA VAL A 1084 -11.42 -5.08 12.35
C VAL A 1084 -10.56 -4.37 11.32
N HIS A 1085 -11.01 -4.30 10.07
CA HIS A 1085 -10.25 -3.68 8.98
C HIS A 1085 -10.05 -2.17 9.24
N ASN A 1086 -11.08 -1.47 9.71
CA ASN A 1086 -10.97 -0.05 10.08
C ASN A 1086 -9.98 0.17 11.24
N ALA A 1087 -10.04 -0.66 12.29
CA ALA A 1087 -9.09 -0.61 13.42
C ALA A 1087 -7.64 -0.86 12.97
N GLN A 1088 -7.40 -1.84 12.10
CA GLN A 1088 -6.08 -2.12 11.53
C GLN A 1088 -5.54 -0.90 10.76
N ASN A 1089 -6.37 -0.30 9.91
CA ASN A 1089 -6.01 0.89 9.16
C ASN A 1089 -5.68 2.08 10.06
N LEU A 1090 -6.46 2.30 11.13
CA LEU A 1090 -6.21 3.39 12.07
C LEU A 1090 -4.86 3.22 12.78
N MET A 1091 -4.61 2.04 13.35
CA MET A 1091 -3.35 1.77 14.06
C MET A 1091 -2.15 1.89 13.13
N GLN A 1092 -2.28 1.43 11.88
CA GLN A 1092 -1.23 1.56 10.88
C GLN A 1092 -0.97 3.02 10.48
N SER A 1093 -2.01 3.82 10.22
CA SER A 1093 -1.86 5.23 9.87
C SER A 1093 -1.27 6.07 11.01
N VAL A 1094 -1.65 5.79 12.26
CA VAL A 1094 -1.04 6.45 13.43
C VAL A 1094 0.43 6.06 13.55
N LYS A 1095 0.76 4.77 13.41
CA LYS A 1095 2.14 4.26 13.45
C LYS A 1095 3.03 4.91 12.41
N GLU A 1096 2.55 5.01 11.17
CA GLU A 1096 3.27 5.69 10.08
C GLU A 1096 3.41 7.19 10.37
N THR A 1097 2.38 7.84 10.93
CA THR A 1097 2.43 9.25 11.34
C THR A 1097 3.49 9.50 12.41
N VAL A 1098 3.65 8.60 13.39
CA VAL A 1098 4.73 8.69 14.40
C VAL A 1098 6.11 8.66 13.73
N ARG A 1099 6.32 7.76 12.77
CA ARG A 1099 7.61 7.64 12.05
C ARG A 1099 7.91 8.87 11.18
N GLU A 1100 6.93 9.32 10.41
CA GLU A 1100 7.10 10.49 9.54
C GLU A 1100 7.25 11.79 10.35
N ALA A 1101 6.58 11.90 11.52
CA ALA A 1101 6.75 13.03 12.42
C ALA A 1101 8.16 13.07 13.06
N GLU A 1102 8.72 11.90 13.41
CA GLU A 1102 10.11 11.79 13.86
C GLU A 1102 11.09 12.19 12.75
N ALA A 1103 10.92 11.66 11.54
CA ALA A 1103 11.74 12.02 10.38
C ALA A 1103 11.69 13.53 10.08
N ALA A 1104 10.48 14.12 10.10
CA ALA A 1104 10.28 15.56 9.92
C ALA A 1104 10.96 16.40 11.02
N SER A 1105 11.07 15.87 12.24
CA SER A 1105 11.65 16.60 13.38
C SER A 1105 13.12 16.95 13.18
N ILE A 1106 13.85 16.21 12.35
CA ILE A 1106 15.25 16.45 12.03
C ILE A 1106 15.42 17.65 11.08
N LYS A 1107 14.37 18.01 10.33
CA LYS A 1107 14.38 19.05 9.30
C LYS A 1107 13.46 20.23 9.65
N ILE A 1108 13.37 20.58 10.93
CA ILE A 1108 12.60 21.72 11.41
C ILE A 1108 13.33 23.05 11.13
N ARG A 1109 12.57 24.12 10.89
CA ARG A 1109 13.11 25.48 10.75
C ARG A 1109 13.90 25.91 12.00
N THR A 1110 15.00 26.63 11.80
CA THR A 1110 15.88 27.11 12.88
C THR A 1110 15.24 28.11 13.84
N ASP A 1111 14.12 28.73 13.46
CA ASP A 1111 13.33 29.67 14.26
C ASP A 1111 12.02 29.06 14.82
N ALA A 1112 11.85 27.74 14.71
CA ALA A 1112 10.64 27.07 15.18
C ALA A 1112 10.50 27.14 16.72
N GLY A 1113 9.43 27.75 17.20
CA GLY A 1113 9.13 27.87 18.63
C GLY A 1113 8.47 26.65 19.28
N PHE A 1114 8.12 25.62 18.50
CA PHE A 1114 7.50 24.38 19.00
C PHE A 1114 8.32 23.19 18.50
N THR A 1115 8.74 22.29 19.39
CA THR A 1115 9.49 21.08 18.99
C THR A 1115 9.12 19.95 19.93
N LEU A 1116 8.66 18.83 19.37
CA LEU A 1116 8.41 17.62 20.13
C LEU A 1116 9.74 16.95 20.50
N ARG A 1117 9.81 16.41 21.71
CA ARG A 1117 11.03 15.76 22.21
C ARG A 1117 11.10 14.30 21.75
N TRP A 1118 12.03 14.01 20.85
CA TRP A 1118 12.28 12.64 20.37
C TRP A 1118 13.48 12.02 21.11
N VAL A 1119 13.20 11.26 22.17
CA VAL A 1119 14.24 10.56 22.95
C VAL A 1119 13.88 9.09 23.06
N ARG A 1120 14.85 8.21 22.74
CA ARG A 1120 14.69 6.76 22.88
C ARG A 1120 14.57 6.39 24.35
N LYS A 1121 13.62 5.52 24.68
CA LYS A 1121 13.46 5.00 26.04
C LYS A 1121 14.67 4.14 26.40
N THR A 1122 15.31 4.45 27.53
CA THR A 1122 16.49 3.75 28.05
C THR A 1122 16.30 3.47 29.54
N PRO A 1123 17.07 2.57 30.16
CA PRO A 1123 16.92 2.27 31.59
C PRO A 1123 16.99 3.51 32.52
N TRP A 1124 17.73 4.55 32.10
CA TRP A 1124 17.90 5.82 32.81
C TRP A 1124 17.01 6.96 32.26
N TYR A 1125 16.21 6.70 31.23
CA TYR A 1125 15.28 7.65 30.63
C TYR A 1125 13.96 6.93 30.32
N GLN A 1126 13.15 6.74 31.38
CA GLN A 1126 11.87 6.02 31.37
C GLN A 1126 10.74 6.82 30.73
#